data_AF-A0A3M7N601-F1
#
_entry.id   AF-A0A3M7N601-F1
#
_cell.length_a   1.000
_cell.length_b   1.000
_cell.length_c   1.000
_cell.angle_alpha   90.00
_cell.angle_beta   90.00
_cell.angle_gamma   90.00
#
_symmetry.space_group_name_H-M   'P 1'
#
loop_
_entity.id
_entity.type
_entity.pdbx_description
1 polymer ?
#
loop_
_entity_poly.entity_id
_entity_poly.type
_entity_poly.pdbx_seq_one_letter_code
_entity_poly.pdbx_strand_id
1 'polypeptide(L)'
;MAAAKDTPPILEEPLEGAPGTSSHDFGHPKLRRFPNYQAKIKWLELLGHGEEGIAFKAVVGGGEPVAIKVFWRSQRPAPIPTYRDRVYVPEWPFKEECRIVALLEKMKWAMHYVDQDPTQTICMNRKPENRRDALRNISAFSDEHRSKKRNHSDAISPPPFPPITRCHGWLTVSRDKLPRFHFSLWREVDEHLDWHWAIVYDFIPAGEPDLAIGQAHLDFFYLAGFDLYPYKHDNWRGGRLVDFGDLRSPLSRYWSSPVRHDDALVWFKIKVPTPKVDSDAKCRCEGPWLNKGESMSQGPSADVGSLPLEKLDPQGDLILSVGPMQLLVSSRILVLSSPFFETLLRPGTFLEGTDPPNSQDPPVKTLDDKDPDSFRLMCRALHYGFNMGRYVPPDLEGRVSFNQASGKGHALGKRASKLKTEGILTVRFECPFAIWCTNCEPEQIIGQGVRFNAEKKKEGNYYTTPIWSFRFKHTICGKWIEEEKERLEKEGGFATLEKKVQDRRAFLTQQQRIDELVRASDRDWSDPFAMSKKLRRDFRVGRRKRQADERTGEALKRKFGIGLDLLEEKEEDRLRARLVDFGIANDVSASSRRPLFSAIDDSNSNSNSEDAKVGINRGKRGRDPIAGHSGPASAKAKILHNQLMTNTRAVADPFLKQTSEQAGARAWTPS
;
A
#
# COMPACT_ATOMS: atom_id res chain seq x y z
N MET A 1 39.69 22.56 16.41
CA MET A 1 40.01 21.13 16.19
C MET A 1 39.03 20.25 16.99
N ALA A 2 37.78 20.09 16.52
CA ALA A 2 36.74 19.31 17.21
C ALA A 2 35.87 18.48 16.23
N ALA A 3 36.41 18.06 15.08
CA ALA A 3 35.63 17.48 13.98
C ALA A 3 35.74 15.95 13.81
N ALA A 4 36.51 15.24 14.65
CA ALA A 4 36.86 13.83 14.41
C ALA A 4 35.94 12.78 15.07
N LYS A 5 34.90 13.17 15.83
CA LYS A 5 34.09 12.19 16.62
C LYS A 5 32.79 11.72 15.96
N ASP A 6 32.31 12.42 14.93
CA ASP A 6 30.98 12.20 14.33
C ASP A 6 31.02 11.70 12.87
N THR A 7 32.21 11.40 12.35
CA THR A 7 32.35 10.77 11.02
C THR A 7 32.55 9.26 11.22
N PRO A 8 31.77 8.39 10.55
CA PRO A 8 32.02 6.95 10.62
C PRO A 8 33.40 6.63 10.00
N PRO A 9 34.21 5.73 10.58
CA PRO A 9 35.54 5.41 10.06
C PRO A 9 35.57 4.95 8.59
N ILE A 10 34.48 4.36 8.11
CA ILE A 10 34.27 3.99 6.69
C ILE A 10 34.27 5.20 5.73
N LEU A 11 34.17 6.43 6.26
CA LEU A 11 34.09 7.68 5.50
C LEU A 11 35.27 8.64 5.72
N GLU A 12 36.21 8.33 6.62
CA GLU A 12 37.38 9.20 6.89
C GLU A 12 38.27 9.36 5.64
N GLU A 13 38.35 8.31 4.82
CA GLU A 13 38.98 8.32 3.51
C GLU A 13 38.00 7.73 2.47
N PRO A 14 37.31 8.58 1.69
CA PRO A 14 36.34 8.11 0.71
C PRO A 14 36.99 7.16 -0.30
N LEU A 15 36.24 6.14 -0.73
CA LEU A 15 36.72 5.25 -1.77
C LEU A 15 36.85 6.01 -3.10
N GLU A 16 38.03 5.97 -3.70
CA GLU A 16 38.31 6.43 -5.07
C GLU A 16 38.50 5.22 -5.98
N GLY A 17 37.82 5.19 -7.14
CA GLY A 17 37.96 4.09 -8.10
C GLY A 17 37.30 2.77 -7.67
N ALA A 18 37.97 1.65 -7.97
CA ALA A 18 37.52 0.30 -7.63
C ALA A 18 37.91 -0.04 -6.17
N PRO A 19 37.06 -0.78 -5.43
CA PRO A 19 37.38 -1.16 -4.06
C PRO A 19 38.53 -2.18 -4.01
N GLY A 20 39.47 -1.96 -3.09
CA GLY A 20 40.46 -2.98 -2.72
C GLY A 20 39.78 -4.23 -2.12
N THR A 21 40.33 -5.40 -2.43
CA THR A 21 39.79 -6.72 -2.06
C THR A 21 40.71 -7.53 -1.16
N SER A 22 41.68 -6.91 -0.48
CA SER A 22 42.51 -7.59 0.51
C SER A 22 41.72 -7.94 1.78
N SER A 23 42.24 -8.85 2.62
CA SER A 23 41.63 -9.18 3.92
C SER A 23 41.51 -7.93 4.81
N HIS A 24 42.51 -7.06 4.75
CA HIS A 24 42.50 -5.78 5.45
C HIS A 24 41.34 -4.89 4.98
N ASP A 25 41.12 -4.83 3.67
CA ASP A 25 40.07 -4.01 3.04
C ASP A 25 38.65 -4.51 3.31
N PHE A 26 38.47 -5.82 3.54
CA PHE A 26 37.20 -6.40 4.00
C PHE A 26 36.94 -6.08 5.48
N GLY A 27 37.98 -5.98 6.30
CA GLY A 27 37.87 -5.53 7.70
C GLY A 27 37.60 -4.03 7.85
N HIS A 28 38.06 -3.23 6.88
CA HIS A 28 37.93 -1.77 6.85
C HIS A 28 37.27 -1.29 5.55
N PRO A 29 35.99 -1.64 5.33
CA PRO A 29 35.32 -1.23 4.12
C PRO A 29 35.21 0.29 4.05
N LYS A 30 35.35 0.83 2.84
CA LYS A 30 35.28 2.26 2.50
C LYS A 30 34.12 2.46 1.51
N LEU A 31 33.36 3.52 1.67
CA LEU A 31 32.28 3.88 0.75
C LEU A 31 32.57 5.22 0.06
N ARG A 32 32.38 5.26 -1.25
CA ARG A 32 32.57 6.47 -2.06
C ARG A 32 31.51 7.52 -1.72
N ARG A 33 31.90 8.80 -1.82
CA ARG A 33 30.93 9.90 -1.82
C ARG A 33 30.17 9.89 -3.13
N PHE A 34 28.87 10.19 -3.09
CA PHE A 34 28.04 10.27 -4.29
C PHE A 34 28.61 11.34 -5.23
N PRO A 35 28.98 11.02 -6.50
CA PRO A 35 29.70 11.95 -7.36
C PRO A 35 28.99 13.30 -7.56
N ASN A 36 27.67 13.30 -7.69
CA ASN A 36 26.86 14.50 -7.92
C ASN A 36 26.33 15.12 -6.62
N TYR A 37 27.02 14.97 -5.49
CA TYR A 37 26.54 15.42 -4.18
C TYR A 37 26.26 16.94 -4.08
N GLN A 38 26.88 17.77 -4.92
CA GLN A 38 26.67 19.22 -4.93
C GLN A 38 25.48 19.64 -5.80
N ALA A 39 24.98 18.75 -6.66
CA ALA A 39 23.91 19.08 -7.58
C ALA A 39 22.57 19.25 -6.85
N LYS A 40 21.68 20.06 -7.43
CA LYS A 40 20.35 20.30 -6.86
C LYS A 40 19.54 19.00 -6.87
N ILE A 41 18.96 18.67 -5.72
CA ILE A 41 18.06 17.53 -5.54
C ILE A 41 16.61 18.01 -5.76
N LYS A 42 15.91 17.37 -6.69
CA LYS A 42 14.47 17.53 -6.90
C LYS A 42 13.77 16.30 -6.33
N TRP A 43 13.14 16.46 -5.16
CA TRP A 43 12.33 15.42 -4.54
C TRP A 43 11.05 15.19 -5.34
N LEU A 44 10.71 13.93 -5.59
CA LEU A 44 9.55 13.55 -6.40
C LEU A 44 8.48 12.86 -5.56
N GLU A 45 8.84 11.80 -4.85
CA GLU A 45 7.88 10.90 -4.20
C GLU A 45 8.48 10.33 -2.90
N LEU A 46 7.65 10.14 -1.88
CA LEU A 46 8.00 9.37 -0.69
C LEU A 46 7.88 7.88 -1.00
N LEU A 47 8.99 7.13 -0.91
CA LEU A 47 9.01 5.70 -1.19
C LEU A 47 8.67 4.85 0.03
N GLY A 48 9.00 5.33 1.23
CA GLY A 48 8.74 4.64 2.48
C GLY A 48 9.53 5.25 3.64
N HIS A 49 9.24 4.78 4.86
CA HIS A 49 9.99 5.15 6.06
C HIS A 49 10.04 3.99 7.05
N GLY A 50 11.01 4.02 7.96
CA GLY A 50 11.22 3.01 8.98
C GLY A 50 11.88 3.58 10.24
N GLU A 51 12.38 2.69 11.09
CA GLU A 51 13.07 3.06 12.35
C GLU A 51 14.41 3.76 12.11
N GLU A 52 15.04 3.54 10.95
CA GLU A 52 16.38 4.04 10.66
C GLU A 52 16.39 5.34 9.85
N GLY A 53 15.38 5.52 8.99
CA GLY A 53 15.33 6.63 8.06
C GLY A 53 14.09 6.65 7.18
N ILE A 54 14.17 7.48 6.16
CA ILE A 54 13.13 7.74 5.17
C ILE A 54 13.71 7.69 3.76
N ALA A 55 13.00 7.05 2.84
CA ALA A 55 13.43 6.88 1.46
C ALA A 55 12.57 7.72 0.52
N PHE A 56 13.23 8.46 -0.36
CA PHE A 56 12.58 9.29 -1.37
C PHE A 56 13.00 8.89 -2.78
N LYS A 57 12.08 9.00 -3.73
CA LYS A 57 12.41 9.12 -5.14
C LYS A 57 12.81 10.55 -5.40
N ALA A 58 13.96 10.75 -6.01
CA ALA A 58 14.46 12.07 -6.35
C ALA A 58 15.20 12.06 -7.68
N VAL A 59 15.38 13.24 -8.26
CA VAL A 59 16.27 13.47 -9.40
C VAL A 59 17.38 14.40 -8.93
N VAL A 60 18.63 14.02 -9.17
CA VAL A 60 19.79 14.82 -8.78
C VAL A 60 20.45 15.40 -10.04
N GLY A 61 20.56 16.72 -10.12
CA GLY A 61 21.21 17.39 -11.26
C GLY A 61 20.52 17.21 -12.61
N GLY A 62 19.26 16.76 -12.64
CA GLY A 62 18.53 16.50 -13.90
C GLY A 62 18.79 15.14 -14.53
N GLY A 63 19.49 14.23 -13.85
CA GLY A 63 19.69 12.85 -14.30
C GLY A 63 18.47 11.95 -14.11
N GLU A 64 18.71 10.64 -14.24
CA GLU A 64 17.68 9.61 -14.00
C GLU A 64 17.16 9.61 -12.55
N PRO A 65 15.92 9.16 -12.30
CA PRO A 65 15.40 8.99 -10.96
C PRO A 65 16.25 8.04 -10.12
N VAL A 66 16.56 8.46 -8.90
CA VAL A 66 17.29 7.69 -7.89
C VAL A 66 16.45 7.55 -6.62
N ALA A 67 16.76 6.54 -5.81
CA ALA A 67 16.26 6.42 -4.45
C ALA A 67 17.27 7.04 -3.48
N ILE A 68 16.84 7.96 -2.62
CA ILE A 68 17.69 8.59 -1.59
C ILE A 68 17.12 8.20 -0.22
N LYS A 69 17.86 7.39 0.54
CA LYS A 69 17.55 7.08 1.94
C LYS A 69 18.24 8.08 2.85
N VAL A 70 17.47 8.85 3.60
CA VAL A 70 17.92 9.85 4.58
C VAL A 70 17.75 9.26 5.97
N PHE A 71 18.80 9.30 6.79
CA PHE A 71 18.82 8.67 8.11
C PHE A 71 18.42 9.63 9.21
N TRP A 72 17.71 9.13 10.22
CA TRP A 72 17.23 9.95 11.35
C TRP A 72 18.37 10.41 12.28
N ARG A 73 19.34 9.51 12.52
CA ARG A 73 20.49 9.71 13.40
C ARG A 73 21.75 10.05 12.59
N SER A 74 22.16 11.30 12.63
CA SER A 74 23.39 11.78 12.00
C SER A 74 24.60 11.60 12.92
N GLN A 75 24.38 11.61 14.24
CA GLN A 75 25.42 11.40 15.24
C GLN A 75 25.49 9.95 15.69
N ARG A 76 26.70 9.53 16.08
CA ARG A 76 26.93 8.21 16.67
C ARG A 76 26.15 8.13 18.00
N PRO A 77 25.29 7.10 18.19
CA PRO A 77 24.57 6.94 19.44
C PRO A 77 25.51 6.80 20.63
N ALA A 78 25.20 7.51 21.72
CA ALA A 78 25.94 7.39 22.96
C ALA A 78 25.74 5.98 23.56
N PRO A 79 26.77 5.41 24.20
CA PRO A 79 26.62 4.23 25.04
C PRO A 79 25.57 4.46 26.13
N ILE A 80 24.59 3.56 26.21
CA ILE A 80 23.51 3.56 27.19
C ILE A 80 23.90 2.62 28.35
N PRO A 81 24.03 3.12 29.58
CA PRO A 81 24.21 2.26 30.76
C PRO A 81 22.99 1.35 30.93
N THR A 82 23.24 0.07 31.19
CA THR A 82 22.21 -0.93 31.50
C THR A 82 22.47 -1.55 32.87
N TYR A 83 21.51 -2.32 33.38
CA TYR A 83 21.59 -2.98 34.68
C TYR A 83 22.84 -3.90 34.77
N ARG A 84 23.51 -3.92 35.93
CA ARG A 84 24.77 -4.68 36.23
C ARG A 84 26.02 -4.20 35.48
N ASP A 85 26.27 -2.89 35.45
CA ASP A 85 27.48 -2.28 34.84
C ASP A 85 27.73 -2.65 33.37
N ARG A 86 26.69 -3.14 32.68
CA ARG A 86 26.77 -3.42 31.24
C ARG A 86 26.46 -2.16 30.47
N VAL A 87 27.19 -1.95 29.38
CA VAL A 87 26.99 -0.81 28.50
C VAL A 87 26.39 -1.31 27.19
N TYR A 88 25.15 -0.94 26.91
CA TYR A 88 24.53 -1.14 25.60
C TYR A 88 24.97 0.00 24.69
N VAL A 89 25.54 -0.32 23.52
CA VAL A 89 26.00 0.73 22.60
C VAL A 89 25.16 0.63 21.34
N PRO A 90 24.11 1.45 21.15
CA PRO A 90 23.15 1.30 20.06
C PRO A 90 23.81 1.23 18.68
N GLU A 91 23.19 0.51 17.74
CA GLU A 91 23.60 0.51 16.34
C GLU A 91 23.54 1.91 15.76
N TRP A 92 24.48 2.22 14.86
CA TRP A 92 24.42 3.45 14.09
C TRP A 92 23.99 3.08 12.66
N PRO A 93 22.70 3.25 12.31
CA PRO A 93 22.15 2.66 11.09
C PRO A 93 22.89 3.07 9.82
N PHE A 94 23.18 4.36 9.68
CA PHE A 94 23.94 4.89 8.54
C PHE A 94 25.31 4.22 8.37
N LYS A 95 26.06 4.03 9.46
CA LYS A 95 27.36 3.35 9.43
C LYS A 95 27.23 1.90 9.01
N GLU A 96 26.22 1.20 9.52
CA GLU A 96 26.02 -0.22 9.22
C GLU A 96 25.63 -0.42 7.75
N GLU A 97 24.70 0.38 7.26
CA GLU A 97 24.28 0.29 5.86
C GLU A 97 25.43 0.62 4.91
N CYS A 98 26.25 1.65 5.22
CA CYS A 98 27.47 1.93 4.48
C CYS A 98 28.43 0.73 4.44
N ARG A 99 28.57 0.02 5.56
CA ARG A 99 29.42 -1.17 5.64
C ARG A 99 28.89 -2.27 4.74
N ILE A 100 27.59 -2.55 4.79
CA ILE A 100 26.95 -3.62 4.03
C ILE A 100 27.12 -3.38 2.54
N VAL A 101 26.76 -2.20 2.05
CA VAL A 101 26.85 -1.90 0.61
C VAL A 101 28.31 -1.89 0.11
N ALA A 102 29.25 -1.43 0.93
CA ALA A 102 30.68 -1.49 0.59
C ALA A 102 31.22 -2.94 0.55
N LEU A 103 30.76 -3.82 1.45
CA LEU A 103 31.10 -5.25 1.40
C LEU A 103 30.53 -5.93 0.15
N LEU A 104 29.27 -5.65 -0.19
CA LEU A 104 28.63 -6.20 -1.39
C LEU A 104 29.35 -5.75 -2.66
N GLU A 105 29.76 -4.47 -2.73
CA GLU A 105 30.54 -3.95 -3.84
C GLU A 105 31.91 -4.66 -3.95
N LYS A 106 32.60 -4.89 -2.83
CA LYS A 106 33.86 -5.67 -2.79
C LYS A 106 33.67 -7.11 -3.26
N MET A 107 32.63 -7.78 -2.78
CA MET A 107 32.33 -9.17 -3.19
C MET A 107 32.08 -9.25 -4.70
N LYS A 108 31.36 -8.28 -5.28
CA LYS A 108 31.14 -8.17 -6.73
C LYS A 108 32.46 -8.06 -7.49
N TRP A 109 33.37 -7.21 -7.05
CA TRP A 109 34.68 -7.04 -7.68
C TRP A 109 35.58 -8.28 -7.51
N ALA A 110 35.56 -8.90 -6.33
CA ALA A 110 36.29 -10.14 -6.07
C ALA A 110 35.84 -11.28 -7.02
N MET A 111 34.54 -11.39 -7.30
CA MET A 111 34.01 -12.37 -8.27
C MET A 111 34.45 -12.02 -9.70
N HIS A 112 34.39 -10.75 -10.08
CA HIS A 112 34.87 -10.31 -11.40
C HIS A 112 36.37 -10.61 -11.61
N TYR A 113 37.21 -10.50 -10.58
CA TYR A 113 38.62 -10.89 -10.69
C TYR A 113 38.82 -12.39 -10.88
N VAL A 114 37.97 -13.23 -10.26
CA VAL A 114 37.98 -14.69 -10.48
C VAL A 114 37.54 -15.04 -11.91
N ASP A 115 36.55 -14.34 -12.44
CA ASP A 115 36.10 -14.55 -13.83
C ASP A 115 37.20 -14.22 -14.85
N GLN A 116 38.12 -13.30 -14.51
CA GLN A 116 39.25 -12.90 -15.35
C GLN A 116 40.49 -13.78 -15.16
N ASP A 117 40.66 -14.41 -14.00
CA ASP A 117 41.84 -15.21 -13.64
C ASP A 117 41.43 -16.60 -13.12
N PRO A 118 41.45 -17.64 -13.97
CA PRO A 118 41.09 -19.00 -13.61
C PRO A 118 41.98 -19.64 -12.52
N THR A 119 43.10 -19.02 -12.15
CA THR A 119 43.95 -19.52 -11.06
C THR A 119 43.41 -19.17 -9.68
N GLN A 120 42.53 -18.17 -9.59
CA GLN A 120 41.86 -17.77 -8.37
C GLN A 120 40.55 -18.54 -8.17
N THR A 121 40.21 -18.83 -6.92
CA THR A 121 38.96 -19.56 -6.58
C THR A 121 38.36 -19.02 -5.29
N ILE A 122 37.05 -18.75 -5.27
CA ILE A 122 36.32 -18.46 -4.03
C ILE A 122 35.68 -19.75 -3.53
N CYS A 123 36.11 -20.22 -2.36
CA CYS A 123 35.60 -21.42 -1.71
C CYS A 123 34.88 -21.06 -0.41
N MET A 124 33.56 -21.23 -0.37
CA MET A 124 32.72 -20.92 0.78
C MET A 124 32.21 -22.19 1.48
N ASN A 125 31.92 -22.07 2.77
CA ASN A 125 31.17 -23.09 3.50
C ASN A 125 29.69 -23.04 3.06
N ARG A 126 29.17 -24.18 2.59
CA ARG A 126 27.77 -24.33 2.17
C ARG A 126 26.74 -24.05 3.26
N LYS A 127 27.11 -24.23 4.53
CA LYS A 127 26.20 -24.08 5.68
C LYS A 127 26.89 -23.26 6.80
N PRO A 128 26.87 -21.92 6.74
CA PRO A 128 27.42 -21.09 7.81
C PRO A 128 26.50 -21.12 9.05
N GLU A 129 26.83 -21.96 10.03
CA GLU A 129 25.98 -22.16 11.23
C GLU A 129 26.27 -21.15 12.35
N ASN A 130 27.48 -20.60 12.38
CA ASN A 130 27.96 -19.71 13.42
C ASN A 130 28.76 -18.54 12.83
N ARG A 131 29.03 -17.53 13.67
CA ARG A 131 29.73 -16.31 13.25
C ARG A 131 31.11 -16.58 12.64
N ARG A 132 31.83 -17.60 13.12
CA ARG A 132 33.15 -17.95 12.60
C ARG A 132 33.04 -18.47 11.16
N ASP A 133 32.02 -19.27 10.87
CA ASP A 133 31.77 -19.76 9.50
C ASP A 133 31.32 -18.64 8.57
N ALA A 134 30.43 -17.76 9.03
CA ALA A 134 30.02 -16.58 8.26
C ALA A 134 31.20 -15.65 7.94
N LEU A 135 32.06 -15.37 8.92
CA LEU A 135 33.29 -14.60 8.71
C LEU A 135 34.24 -15.30 7.74
N ARG A 136 34.36 -16.64 7.81
CA ARG A 136 35.17 -17.41 6.87
C ARG A 136 34.65 -17.26 5.43
N ASN A 137 33.34 -17.24 5.23
CA ASN A 137 32.73 -17.04 3.91
C ASN A 137 32.99 -15.62 3.38
N ILE A 138 32.87 -14.58 4.20
CA ILE A 138 33.26 -13.22 3.79
C ILE A 138 34.76 -13.16 3.44
N SER A 139 35.63 -13.73 4.28
CA SER A 139 37.06 -13.75 4.01
C SER A 139 37.42 -14.55 2.75
N ALA A 140 36.59 -15.47 2.29
CA ALA A 140 36.84 -16.22 1.05
C ALA A 140 36.89 -15.32 -0.19
N PHE A 141 36.26 -14.14 -0.14
CA PHE A 141 36.33 -13.14 -1.19
C PHE A 141 37.62 -12.31 -1.17
N SER A 142 38.51 -12.48 -0.18
CA SER A 142 39.74 -11.68 -0.08
C SER A 142 40.85 -12.20 -0.99
N ASP A 143 41.76 -11.32 -1.44
CA ASP A 143 42.86 -11.67 -2.35
C ASP A 143 43.70 -12.86 -1.84
N GLU A 144 43.99 -12.86 -0.53
CA GLU A 144 44.82 -13.87 0.14
C GLU A 144 44.12 -15.24 0.21
N HIS A 145 42.80 -15.26 0.18
CA HIS A 145 42.00 -16.48 0.19
C HIS A 145 41.69 -16.96 -1.23
N ARG A 146 41.40 -16.05 -2.17
CA ARG A 146 41.16 -16.41 -3.57
C ARG A 146 42.37 -17.05 -4.23
N SER A 147 43.58 -16.64 -3.83
CA SER A 147 44.85 -17.20 -4.31
C SER A 147 45.19 -18.57 -3.69
N LYS A 148 44.45 -19.03 -2.66
CA LYS A 148 44.72 -20.29 -1.97
C LYS A 148 43.71 -21.35 -2.37
N LYS A 149 44.15 -22.42 -3.04
CA LYS A 149 43.33 -23.62 -3.25
C LYS A 149 43.06 -24.30 -1.90
N ARG A 150 41.85 -24.15 -1.38
CA ARG A 150 41.38 -24.87 -0.18
C ARG A 150 40.59 -26.09 -0.59
N ASN A 151 41.05 -27.27 -0.18
CA ASN A 151 40.34 -28.55 -0.32
C ASN A 151 39.62 -28.86 0.99
N HIS A 152 38.34 -28.53 1.09
CA HIS A 152 37.43 -29.03 2.13
C HIS A 152 36.27 -29.76 1.46
N SER A 153 35.78 -30.85 2.07
CA SER A 153 34.71 -31.69 1.52
C SER A 153 33.40 -30.93 1.28
N ASP A 154 33.14 -29.86 2.03
CA ASP A 154 31.91 -29.06 1.98
C ASP A 154 32.10 -27.67 1.32
N ALA A 155 33.22 -27.45 0.64
CA ALA A 155 33.49 -26.20 -0.06
C ALA A 155 32.64 -26.07 -1.34
N ILE A 156 32.01 -24.92 -1.52
CA ILE A 156 31.25 -24.58 -2.73
C ILE A 156 31.73 -23.26 -3.33
N SER A 157 31.57 -23.11 -4.64
CA SER A 157 31.73 -21.82 -5.33
C SER A 157 30.57 -20.88 -4.99
N PRO A 158 30.78 -19.55 -5.05
CA PRO A 158 29.70 -18.59 -4.89
C PRO A 158 28.65 -18.74 -6.00
N PRO A 159 27.36 -18.54 -5.69
CA PRO A 159 26.34 -18.40 -6.72
C PRO A 159 26.64 -17.14 -7.55
N PRO A 160 26.07 -17.02 -8.76
CA PRO A 160 26.19 -15.80 -9.56
C PRO A 160 25.81 -14.57 -8.75
N PHE A 161 26.53 -13.46 -8.93
CA PHE A 161 26.25 -12.25 -8.17
C PHE A 161 24.84 -11.75 -8.52
N PRO A 162 23.92 -11.69 -7.56
CA PRO A 162 22.54 -11.35 -7.86
C PRO A 162 22.43 -9.89 -8.29
N PRO A 163 21.33 -9.51 -8.97
CA PRO A 163 21.19 -8.15 -9.48
C PRO A 163 20.73 -7.22 -8.34
N ILE A 164 21.65 -6.97 -7.39
CA ILE A 164 21.49 -6.13 -6.20
C ILE A 164 21.36 -4.66 -6.62
N THR A 165 20.46 -3.93 -5.93
CA THR A 165 20.26 -2.50 -6.11
C THR A 165 21.58 -1.75 -5.94
N ARG A 166 22.04 -1.04 -6.97
CA ARG A 166 23.35 -0.38 -6.94
C ARG A 166 23.33 0.79 -5.96
N CYS A 167 24.33 0.86 -5.11
CA CYS A 167 24.66 2.05 -4.31
C CYS A 167 25.55 2.99 -5.13
N HIS A 168 25.17 4.26 -5.24
CA HIS A 168 25.97 5.30 -5.91
C HIS A 168 26.88 6.07 -4.94
N GLY A 169 26.67 5.91 -3.63
CA GLY A 169 27.46 6.52 -2.58
C GLY A 169 26.64 7.37 -1.62
N TRP A 170 27.33 7.97 -0.65
CA TRP A 170 26.74 8.78 0.40
C TRP A 170 26.76 10.28 0.07
N LEU A 171 25.84 11.06 0.66
CA LEU A 171 25.87 12.52 0.67
C LEU A 171 25.32 13.06 2.00
N THR A 172 25.46 14.37 2.18
CA THR A 172 24.77 15.12 3.25
C THR A 172 23.61 15.90 2.65
N VAL A 173 22.49 15.93 3.37
CA VAL A 173 21.28 16.65 2.97
C VAL A 173 20.93 17.65 4.07
N SER A 174 20.76 18.91 3.68
CA SER A 174 20.34 19.97 4.60
C SER A 174 18.86 19.81 4.95
N ARG A 175 18.50 20.01 6.21
CA ARG A 175 17.15 19.76 6.75
C ARG A 175 16.10 20.68 6.16
N ASP A 176 16.47 21.93 5.88
CA ASP A 176 15.63 22.92 5.18
C ASP A 176 15.30 22.51 3.73
N LYS A 177 16.14 21.67 3.13
CA LYS A 177 15.95 21.17 1.76
C LYS A 177 15.13 19.88 1.71
N LEU A 178 14.88 19.23 2.85
CA LEU A 178 14.00 18.06 2.90
C LEU A 178 12.54 18.51 2.73
N PRO A 179 11.70 17.75 2.01
CA PRO A 179 10.30 18.11 1.92
C PRO A 179 9.66 18.02 3.32
N ARG A 180 8.71 18.91 3.60
CA ARG A 180 8.04 18.95 4.92
C ARG A 180 7.14 17.72 5.08
N PHE A 181 7.42 16.89 6.08
CA PHE A 181 6.58 15.76 6.46
C PHE A 181 6.29 15.79 7.95
N HIS A 182 5.07 15.43 8.33
CA HIS A 182 4.65 15.33 9.72
C HIS A 182 4.65 13.85 10.12
N PHE A 183 5.57 13.45 10.98
CA PHE A 183 5.53 12.16 11.66
C PHE A 183 4.96 12.37 13.06
N SER A 184 4.13 11.43 13.50
CA SER A 184 3.50 11.47 14.82
C SER A 184 4.18 10.57 15.85
N LEU A 185 5.21 9.79 15.52
CA LEU A 185 5.90 8.95 16.49
C LEU A 185 7.39 8.78 16.15
N TRP A 186 8.26 9.05 17.15
CA TRP A 186 9.47 8.30 17.59
C TRP A 186 10.69 9.18 17.96
N ARG A 187 11.44 8.64 18.94
CA ARG A 187 12.22 9.31 20.01
C ARG A 187 13.63 9.80 19.66
N GLU A 188 14.11 9.65 18.42
CA GLU A 188 15.55 9.57 18.16
C GLU A 188 16.04 10.26 16.87
N VAL A 189 15.39 11.35 16.46
CA VAL A 189 15.93 12.23 15.40
C VAL A 189 16.91 13.21 16.04
N ASP A 190 18.06 13.45 15.42
CA ASP A 190 18.99 14.50 15.87
C ASP A 190 18.47 15.89 15.49
N GLU A 191 17.41 16.34 16.17
CA GLU A 191 16.68 17.56 15.81
C GLU A 191 17.51 18.85 15.94
N HIS A 192 18.57 18.81 16.73
CA HIS A 192 19.51 19.91 16.91
C HIS A 192 20.43 20.11 15.71
N LEU A 193 20.50 19.15 14.78
CA LEU A 193 21.29 19.25 13.56
C LEU A 193 20.44 19.79 12.42
N ASP A 194 21.06 20.66 11.62
CA ASP A 194 20.50 21.22 10.39
C ASP A 194 20.79 20.36 9.16
N TRP A 195 21.39 19.17 9.35
CA TRP A 195 21.76 18.26 8.26
C TRP A 195 21.61 16.78 8.64
N HIS A 196 21.41 15.95 7.63
CA HIS A 196 21.30 14.50 7.74
C HIS A 196 22.21 13.76 6.75
N TRP A 197 22.70 12.57 7.16
CA TRP A 197 23.34 11.63 6.25
C TRP A 197 22.31 11.00 5.31
N ALA A 198 22.72 10.74 4.07
CA ALA A 198 21.91 10.01 3.10
C ALA A 198 22.76 9.10 2.21
N ILE A 199 22.14 8.03 1.69
CA ILE A 199 22.72 7.13 0.69
C ILE A 199 21.84 7.15 -0.57
N VAL A 200 22.49 7.17 -1.73
CA VAL A 200 21.82 7.16 -3.05
C VAL A 200 21.90 5.77 -3.67
N TYR A 201 20.76 5.28 -4.12
CA TYR A 201 20.58 3.98 -4.76
C TYR A 201 19.91 4.10 -6.12
N ASP A 202 20.05 3.07 -6.95
CA ASP A 202 19.17 2.90 -8.11
C ASP A 202 17.71 2.92 -7.67
N PHE A 203 16.87 3.65 -8.41
CA PHE A 203 15.43 3.59 -8.19
C PHE A 203 14.84 2.33 -8.83
N ILE A 204 14.26 1.46 -8.01
CA ILE A 204 13.51 0.29 -8.47
C ILE A 204 12.00 0.60 -8.40
N PRO A 205 11.26 0.53 -9.52
CA PRO A 205 9.81 0.76 -9.50
C PRO A 205 9.09 -0.31 -8.68
N ALA A 206 7.91 0.03 -8.17
CA ALA A 206 7.06 -0.97 -7.53
C ALA A 206 6.61 -2.01 -8.57
N GLY A 207 6.61 -3.28 -8.18
CA GLY A 207 6.24 -4.39 -9.05
C GLY A 207 6.17 -5.70 -8.27
N GLU A 208 5.48 -6.69 -8.82
CA GLU A 208 5.40 -8.03 -8.26
C GLU A 208 6.80 -8.65 -8.12
N PRO A 209 7.05 -9.45 -7.08
CA PRO A 209 8.37 -10.03 -6.85
C PRO A 209 8.68 -11.08 -7.93
N ASP A 210 9.77 -10.87 -8.65
CA ASP A 210 10.40 -11.93 -9.44
C ASP A 210 11.06 -12.91 -8.46
N LEU A 211 10.49 -14.12 -8.39
CA LEU A 211 10.92 -15.17 -7.49
C LEU A 211 12.35 -15.64 -7.75
N ALA A 212 12.80 -15.64 -9.01
CA ALA A 212 14.16 -16.06 -9.36
C ALA A 212 15.17 -15.01 -8.87
N ILE A 213 14.86 -13.73 -9.06
CA ILE A 213 15.70 -12.63 -8.55
C ILE A 213 15.74 -12.67 -7.02
N GLY A 214 14.59 -12.86 -6.38
CA GLY A 214 14.51 -12.93 -4.92
C GLY A 214 15.26 -14.13 -4.35
N GLN A 215 15.14 -15.32 -4.95
CA GLN A 215 15.90 -16.49 -4.53
C GLN A 215 17.41 -16.25 -4.67
N ALA A 216 17.85 -15.63 -5.76
CA ALA A 216 19.26 -15.31 -5.96
C ALA A 216 19.79 -14.33 -4.88
N HIS A 217 18.98 -13.36 -4.43
CA HIS A 217 19.31 -12.51 -3.28
C HIS A 217 19.45 -13.33 -1.99
N LEU A 218 18.43 -14.14 -1.67
CA LEU A 218 18.40 -14.96 -0.44
C LEU A 218 19.58 -15.94 -0.36
N ASP A 219 19.87 -16.65 -1.46
CA ASP A 219 20.97 -17.61 -1.55
C ASP A 219 22.33 -16.92 -1.38
N PHE A 220 22.53 -15.78 -2.05
CA PHE A 220 23.78 -15.04 -1.96
C PHE A 220 24.01 -14.49 -0.54
N PHE A 221 22.99 -13.88 0.08
CA PHE A 221 23.10 -13.33 1.42
C PHE A 221 23.36 -14.43 2.46
N TYR A 222 22.63 -15.55 2.37
CA TYR A 222 22.84 -16.71 3.23
C TYR A 222 24.28 -17.23 3.13
N LEU A 223 24.76 -17.48 1.90
CA LEU A 223 26.11 -18.03 1.69
C LEU A 223 27.21 -17.04 2.04
N ALA A 224 27.04 -15.75 1.78
CA ALA A 224 27.97 -14.72 2.24
C ALA A 224 27.92 -14.51 3.77
N GLY A 225 26.98 -15.14 4.48
CA GLY A 225 26.87 -15.11 5.93
C GLY A 225 26.18 -13.87 6.48
N PHE A 226 25.45 -13.12 5.64
CA PHE A 226 24.59 -12.03 6.10
C PHE A 226 23.33 -12.58 6.74
N ASP A 227 22.94 -11.99 7.87
CA ASP A 227 21.67 -12.28 8.52
C ASP A 227 20.60 -11.29 8.02
N LEU A 228 19.40 -11.80 7.71
CA LEU A 228 18.28 -11.02 7.17
C LEU A 228 17.21 -10.84 8.24
N TYR A 229 16.78 -9.60 8.43
CA TYR A 229 15.63 -9.28 9.27
C TYR A 229 14.34 -9.90 8.69
N PRO A 230 13.32 -10.23 9.51
CA PRO A 230 12.07 -10.80 9.03
C PRO A 230 11.43 -10.02 7.88
N TYR A 231 10.93 -10.75 6.88
CA TYR A 231 10.36 -10.18 5.66
C TYR A 231 9.37 -9.03 5.91
N LYS A 232 9.70 -7.86 5.36
CA LYS A 232 8.84 -6.69 5.24
C LYS A 232 8.67 -6.33 3.76
N HIS A 233 7.42 -6.34 3.30
CA HIS A 233 7.09 -6.13 1.89
C HIS A 233 7.66 -4.82 1.32
N ASP A 234 7.63 -3.72 2.08
CA ASP A 234 8.08 -2.40 1.60
C ASP A 234 9.58 -2.32 1.29
N ASN A 235 10.36 -3.25 1.86
CA ASN A 235 11.81 -3.31 1.71
C ASN A 235 12.24 -4.11 0.47
N TRP A 236 11.28 -4.65 -0.28
CA TRP A 236 11.51 -5.45 -1.49
C TRP A 236 10.70 -4.88 -2.67
N ARG A 237 11.33 -4.80 -3.86
CA ARG A 237 10.67 -4.36 -5.10
C ARG A 237 11.15 -5.18 -6.28
N GLY A 238 10.23 -5.79 -7.03
CA GLY A 238 10.59 -6.65 -8.17
C GLY A 238 11.51 -7.82 -7.79
N GLY A 239 11.37 -8.33 -6.55
CA GLY A 239 12.21 -9.40 -6.01
C GLY A 239 13.58 -8.93 -5.49
N ARG A 240 13.89 -7.63 -5.53
CA ARG A 240 15.17 -7.08 -5.07
C ARG A 240 15.03 -6.40 -3.72
N LEU A 241 16.00 -6.60 -2.84
CA LEU A 241 16.12 -5.80 -1.62
C LEU A 241 16.44 -4.34 -1.98
N VAL A 242 15.64 -3.41 -1.46
CA VAL A 242 15.82 -1.96 -1.66
C VAL A 242 16.11 -1.22 -0.35
N ASP A 243 15.97 -1.89 0.80
CA ASP A 243 16.39 -1.39 2.11
C ASP A 243 17.48 -2.30 2.69
N PHE A 244 18.72 -1.83 2.68
CA PHE A 244 19.87 -2.62 3.16
C PHE A 244 19.99 -2.63 4.69
N GLY A 245 19.18 -1.86 5.42
CA GLY A 245 19.09 -1.93 6.88
C GLY A 245 18.58 -3.27 7.41
N ASP A 246 17.87 -4.03 6.57
CA ASP A 246 17.42 -5.39 6.91
C ASP A 246 18.55 -6.42 6.89
N LEU A 247 19.72 -6.10 6.34
CA LEU A 247 20.88 -6.97 6.37
C LEU A 247 21.73 -6.69 7.60
N ARG A 248 22.30 -7.73 8.20
CA ARG A 248 23.34 -7.62 9.21
C ARG A 248 24.58 -8.35 8.75
N SER A 249 25.68 -7.61 8.66
CA SER A 249 26.99 -8.20 8.37
C SER A 249 27.48 -9.03 9.56
N PRO A 250 28.19 -10.16 9.36
CA PRO A 250 28.88 -10.87 10.44
C PRO A 250 30.01 -10.05 11.08
N LEU A 251 30.39 -8.91 10.48
CA LEU A 251 31.25 -7.91 11.10
C LEU A 251 30.49 -7.00 12.09
N SER A 252 29.15 -6.95 12.03
CA SER A 252 28.33 -6.23 13.02
C SER A 252 28.32 -6.95 14.36
N ARG A 253 28.28 -6.18 15.46
CA ARG A 253 28.04 -6.73 16.81
C ARG A 253 26.61 -7.26 16.98
N TYR A 254 25.70 -6.88 16.09
CA TYR A 254 24.28 -7.23 16.12
C TYR A 254 23.92 -8.42 15.23
N TRP A 255 24.91 -9.02 14.57
CA TRP A 255 24.74 -10.24 13.80
C TRP A 255 24.18 -11.37 14.67
N SER A 256 23.16 -12.07 14.17
CA SER A 256 22.51 -13.17 14.88
C SER A 256 22.73 -14.52 14.18
N SER A 257 22.62 -15.60 14.96
CA SER A 257 22.85 -16.99 14.52
C SER A 257 21.66 -17.86 14.93
N PRO A 258 21.27 -18.87 14.13
CA PRO A 258 21.79 -19.23 12.82
C PRO A 258 21.29 -18.30 11.69
N VAL A 259 22.04 -18.22 10.59
CA VAL A 259 21.60 -17.48 9.39
C VAL A 259 20.40 -18.20 8.77
N ARG A 260 19.34 -17.45 8.46
CA ARG A 260 18.16 -18.00 7.80
C ARG A 260 18.42 -18.26 6.31
N HIS A 261 18.00 -19.43 5.84
CA HIS A 261 17.95 -19.78 4.42
C HIS A 261 16.50 -20.12 4.07
N ASP A 262 15.81 -19.18 3.44
CA ASP A 262 14.40 -19.30 3.10
C ASP A 262 14.23 -19.46 1.58
N ASP A 263 13.20 -20.20 1.18
CA ASP A 263 12.74 -20.27 -0.22
C ASP A 263 11.94 -19.00 -0.56
N ALA A 264 12.13 -18.44 -1.75
CA ALA A 264 11.52 -17.19 -2.18
C ALA A 264 9.98 -17.23 -2.12
N LEU A 265 9.34 -18.37 -2.44
CA LEU A 265 7.88 -18.50 -2.32
C LEU A 265 7.43 -18.34 -0.87
N VAL A 266 8.17 -18.95 0.05
CA VAL A 266 7.91 -18.88 1.50
C VAL A 266 8.20 -17.47 2.01
N TRP A 267 9.34 -16.90 1.61
CA TRP A 267 9.81 -15.58 2.00
C TRP A 267 8.82 -14.49 1.61
N PHE A 268 8.40 -14.45 0.34
CA PHE A 268 7.42 -13.48 -0.17
C PHE A 268 5.97 -13.83 0.19
N LYS A 269 5.75 -14.92 0.95
CA LYS A 269 4.43 -15.39 1.38
C LYS A 269 3.46 -15.60 0.21
N ILE A 270 3.98 -16.08 -0.93
CA ILE A 270 3.17 -16.33 -2.13
C ILE A 270 2.46 -17.67 -1.97
N LYS A 271 1.12 -17.63 -2.02
CA LYS A 271 0.31 -18.85 -2.00
C LYS A 271 0.33 -19.49 -3.39
N VAL A 272 1.00 -20.63 -3.52
CA VAL A 272 0.87 -21.47 -4.72
C VAL A 272 -0.46 -22.21 -4.63
N PRO A 273 -1.33 -22.18 -5.67
CA PRO A 273 -2.51 -23.02 -5.72
C PRO A 273 -2.07 -24.48 -5.70
N THR A 274 -2.47 -25.24 -4.68
CA THR A 274 -2.22 -26.67 -4.66
C THR A 274 -3.04 -27.35 -5.77
N PRO A 275 -2.42 -28.18 -6.63
CA PRO A 275 -3.18 -29.01 -7.55
C PRO A 275 -4.03 -29.97 -6.72
N LYS A 276 -5.34 -29.97 -6.95
CA LYS A 276 -6.22 -31.03 -6.46
C LYS A 276 -5.83 -32.31 -7.18
N VAL A 277 -5.20 -33.22 -6.46
CA VAL A 277 -5.02 -34.60 -6.91
C VAL A 277 -6.40 -35.25 -6.83
N ASP A 278 -7.09 -35.36 -7.96
CA ASP A 278 -8.26 -36.23 -8.07
C ASP A 278 -7.77 -37.68 -7.95
N SER A 279 -8.12 -38.33 -6.84
CA SER A 279 -7.71 -39.68 -6.49
C SER A 279 -8.41 -40.80 -7.28
N ASP A 280 -9.11 -40.50 -8.38
CA ASP A 280 -10.01 -41.45 -9.06
C ASP A 280 -9.71 -41.71 -10.54
N ALA A 281 -8.50 -41.45 -11.02
CA ALA A 281 -8.07 -41.91 -12.35
C ALA A 281 -7.28 -43.22 -12.25
N LYS A 282 -7.98 -44.36 -12.22
CA LYS A 282 -7.40 -45.68 -12.53
C LYS A 282 -6.98 -45.71 -14.00
N CYS A 283 -5.73 -45.34 -14.30
CA CYS A 283 -5.11 -45.65 -15.59
C CYS A 283 -4.73 -47.14 -15.63
N ARG A 284 -5.48 -47.92 -16.41
CA ARG A 284 -5.04 -49.23 -16.90
C ARG A 284 -4.14 -49.01 -18.10
N CYS A 285 -2.85 -49.33 -17.96
CA CYS A 285 -1.98 -49.65 -19.08
C CYS A 285 -1.13 -50.86 -18.66
N GLU A 286 -1.55 -52.06 -19.04
CA GLU A 286 -0.64 -53.21 -19.17
C GLU A 286 0.22 -52.98 -20.44
N GLY A 287 1.50 -53.41 -20.40
CA GLY A 287 2.57 -53.09 -21.36
C GLY A 287 2.40 -53.71 -22.77
N PRO A 288 3.48 -54.08 -23.52
CA PRO A 288 4.91 -54.03 -23.17
C PRO A 288 5.86 -53.74 -24.36
N TRP A 289 6.76 -52.74 -24.34
CA TRP A 289 7.94 -52.79 -25.24
C TRP A 289 9.18 -52.15 -24.60
N LEU A 290 10.06 -53.01 -24.11
CA LEU A 290 11.48 -52.72 -23.87
C LEU A 290 12.29 -53.47 -24.95
N ASN A 291 13.39 -52.86 -25.36
CA ASN A 291 14.49 -53.36 -26.19
C ASN A 291 14.28 -53.41 -27.72
N LYS A 292 15.05 -52.57 -28.41
CA LYS A 292 16.10 -53.01 -29.34
C LYS A 292 17.08 -51.86 -29.59
N GLY A 293 18.34 -52.09 -29.28
CA GLY A 293 19.44 -51.30 -29.81
C GLY A 293 19.78 -51.78 -31.21
N GLU A 294 20.28 -50.88 -32.05
CA GLU A 294 21.02 -51.21 -33.26
C GLU A 294 21.94 -50.05 -33.65
N SER A 295 23.08 -50.45 -34.21
CA SER A 295 24.36 -49.77 -34.32
C SER A 295 24.54 -48.98 -35.62
N MET A 296 25.50 -48.05 -35.57
CA MET A 296 26.10 -47.30 -36.69
C MET A 296 26.44 -48.14 -37.94
N SER A 297 26.24 -47.54 -39.12
CA SER A 297 27.02 -47.83 -40.33
C SER A 297 27.31 -46.52 -41.09
N GLN A 298 28.50 -46.45 -41.71
CA GLN A 298 29.09 -45.28 -42.37
C GLN A 298 28.89 -45.27 -43.90
N GLY A 299 28.78 -44.07 -44.46
CA GLY A 299 29.25 -43.65 -45.81
C GLY A 299 28.25 -43.77 -46.99
N PRO A 300 28.33 -42.91 -48.05
CA PRO A 300 29.50 -42.15 -48.51
C PRO A 300 29.30 -40.63 -48.73
N SER A 301 30.42 -39.95 -48.97
CA SER A 301 30.60 -38.52 -49.30
C SER A 301 30.24 -38.18 -50.76
N ALA A 302 29.57 -37.03 -50.98
CA ALA A 302 29.84 -36.01 -52.01
C ALA A 302 28.57 -35.19 -52.33
N ASP A 303 28.53 -33.91 -51.95
CA ASP A 303 28.42 -32.77 -52.89
C ASP A 303 28.23 -31.45 -52.11
N VAL A 304 29.07 -30.47 -52.44
CA VAL A 304 28.94 -29.09 -51.98
C VAL A 304 27.89 -28.42 -52.86
N GLY A 305 26.64 -28.41 -52.42
CA GLY A 305 25.54 -27.76 -53.13
C GLY A 305 24.22 -27.83 -52.36
N SER A 306 23.93 -26.76 -51.59
CA SER A 306 22.72 -26.55 -50.77
C SER A 306 22.46 -27.60 -49.68
N LEU A 307 22.64 -27.20 -48.41
CA LEU A 307 22.16 -28.01 -47.29
C LEU A 307 20.62 -28.14 -47.41
N PRO A 308 20.03 -29.34 -47.26
CA PRO A 308 18.59 -29.51 -47.39
C PRO A 308 17.87 -28.73 -46.28
N LEU A 309 17.11 -27.71 -46.68
CA LEU A 309 16.28 -26.89 -45.79
C LEU A 309 15.01 -27.67 -45.42
N GLU A 310 14.93 -28.11 -44.16
CA GLU A 310 13.72 -28.71 -43.62
C GLU A 310 12.77 -27.61 -43.13
N LYS A 311 11.57 -27.53 -43.73
CA LYS A 311 10.54 -26.56 -43.33
C LYS A 311 9.68 -27.11 -42.20
N LEU A 312 10.06 -26.81 -40.95
CA LEU A 312 9.27 -27.17 -39.77
C LEU A 312 8.03 -26.28 -39.62
N ASP A 313 8.12 -25.03 -40.05
CA ASP A 313 6.98 -24.15 -40.27
C ASP A 313 7.00 -23.60 -41.70
N PRO A 314 6.01 -23.92 -42.56
CA PRO A 314 5.91 -23.39 -43.91
C PRO A 314 5.79 -21.84 -43.98
N GLN A 315 5.36 -21.19 -42.88
CA GLN A 315 5.30 -19.73 -42.72
C GLN A 315 6.37 -19.20 -41.75
N GLY A 316 7.39 -20.00 -41.46
CA GLY A 316 8.47 -19.63 -40.54
C GLY A 316 9.20 -18.35 -40.95
N ASP A 317 9.66 -17.61 -39.95
CA ASP A 317 10.31 -16.29 -40.07
C ASP A 317 11.82 -16.35 -39.78
N LEU A 318 12.38 -17.55 -39.54
CA LEU A 318 13.79 -17.73 -39.18
C LEU A 318 14.33 -19.06 -39.72
N ILE A 319 15.55 -19.05 -40.27
CA ILE A 319 16.31 -20.26 -40.60
C ILE A 319 17.37 -20.51 -39.52
N LEU A 320 17.32 -21.66 -38.86
CA LEU A 320 18.37 -22.12 -37.95
C LEU A 320 19.33 -23.06 -38.69
N SER A 321 20.60 -22.69 -38.78
CA SER A 321 21.66 -23.55 -39.31
C SER A 321 22.39 -24.23 -38.15
N VAL A 322 22.17 -25.53 -37.95
CA VAL A 322 22.76 -26.30 -36.83
C VAL A 322 23.64 -27.39 -37.44
N GLY A 323 24.96 -27.17 -37.45
CA GLY A 323 25.90 -28.06 -38.14
C GLY A 323 25.55 -28.23 -39.64
N PRO A 324 25.40 -29.47 -40.16
CA PRO A 324 25.08 -29.73 -41.56
C PRO A 324 23.59 -29.57 -41.90
N MET A 325 22.78 -28.94 -41.04
CA MET A 325 21.32 -28.92 -41.16
C MET A 325 20.77 -27.50 -41.17
N GLN A 326 19.75 -27.26 -42.00
CA GLN A 326 18.99 -26.00 -41.99
C GLN A 326 17.52 -26.27 -41.69
N LEU A 327 16.95 -25.55 -40.72
CA LEU A 327 15.56 -25.67 -40.29
C LEU A 327 14.85 -24.32 -40.46
N LEU A 328 13.80 -24.25 -41.28
CA LEU A 328 12.89 -23.09 -41.30
C LEU A 328 11.86 -23.24 -40.18
N VAL A 329 11.89 -22.31 -39.22
CA VAL A 329 11.18 -22.35 -37.95
C VAL A 329 10.44 -21.04 -37.68
N SER A 330 9.42 -21.09 -36.81
CA SER A 330 8.82 -19.88 -36.26
C SER A 330 9.56 -19.47 -34.98
N SER A 331 10.18 -18.28 -35.03
CA SER A 331 10.83 -17.65 -33.87
C SER A 331 9.87 -17.56 -32.69
N ARG A 332 8.59 -17.28 -32.96
CA ARG A 332 7.53 -17.16 -31.97
C ARG A 332 7.20 -18.50 -31.29
N ILE A 333 7.12 -19.60 -32.03
CA ILE A 333 6.85 -20.93 -31.45
C ILE A 333 7.99 -21.34 -30.53
N LEU A 334 9.24 -21.11 -30.95
CA LEU A 334 10.41 -21.39 -30.13
C LEU A 334 10.41 -20.57 -28.84
N VAL A 335 10.21 -19.25 -28.92
CA VAL A 335 10.14 -18.37 -27.73
C VAL A 335 9.03 -18.79 -26.77
N LEU A 336 7.85 -19.15 -27.29
CA LEU A 336 6.72 -19.59 -26.45
C LEU A 336 7.00 -20.93 -25.76
N SER A 337 7.82 -21.79 -26.37
CA SER A 337 8.13 -23.10 -25.81
C SER A 337 9.10 -23.05 -24.63
N SER A 338 10.06 -22.12 -24.66
CA SER A 338 11.03 -21.94 -23.57
C SER A 338 11.67 -20.55 -23.63
N PRO A 339 11.82 -19.86 -22.48
CA PRO A 339 12.59 -18.62 -22.37
C PRO A 339 14.06 -18.76 -22.82
N PHE A 340 14.58 -19.99 -22.87
CA PHE A 340 15.87 -20.30 -23.47
C PHE A 340 15.95 -19.80 -24.91
N PHE A 341 14.93 -20.04 -25.74
CA PHE A 341 14.93 -19.61 -27.13
C PHE A 341 14.81 -18.09 -27.25
N GLU A 342 14.14 -17.41 -26.33
CA GLU A 342 14.17 -15.94 -26.29
C GLU A 342 15.59 -15.43 -26.11
N THR A 343 16.34 -16.05 -25.19
CA THR A 343 17.75 -15.69 -24.94
C THR A 343 18.65 -16.10 -26.09
N LEU A 344 18.42 -17.28 -26.68
CA LEU A 344 19.15 -17.80 -27.84
C LEU A 344 18.90 -16.96 -29.09
N LEU A 345 17.70 -16.40 -29.26
CA LEU A 345 17.29 -15.62 -30.44
C LEU A 345 17.54 -14.11 -30.29
N ARG A 346 17.87 -13.61 -29.08
CA ARG A 346 18.29 -12.22 -28.86
C ARG A 346 19.45 -11.83 -29.80
N PRO A 347 19.45 -10.61 -30.35
CA PRO A 347 20.48 -10.20 -31.29
C PRO A 347 21.74 -9.69 -30.58
N GLY A 348 22.89 -10.23 -31.00
CA GLY A 348 24.25 -9.82 -30.65
C GLY A 348 25.26 -9.97 -31.80
N THR A 349 24.79 -10.22 -33.02
CA THR A 349 25.53 -10.12 -34.29
C THR A 349 24.60 -9.65 -35.42
N PHE A 350 23.74 -8.69 -35.13
CA PHE A 350 23.14 -7.85 -36.18
C PHE A 350 24.00 -6.59 -36.26
N LEU A 351 24.88 -6.55 -37.27
CA LEU A 351 25.55 -5.32 -37.67
C LEU A 351 24.47 -4.32 -38.09
N GLU A 352 24.58 -3.10 -37.58
CA GLU A 352 23.76 -1.96 -37.91
C GLU A 352 23.69 -1.80 -39.44
N GLY A 353 22.49 -1.87 -40.02
CA GLY A 353 22.27 -1.67 -41.46
C GLY A 353 21.58 -2.78 -42.26
N THR A 354 20.87 -3.73 -41.64
CA THR A 354 20.05 -4.74 -42.37
C THR A 354 18.58 -4.66 -42.01
N ASP A 355 17.73 -4.77 -43.04
CA ASP A 355 16.27 -4.66 -42.95
C ASP A 355 15.65 -5.73 -42.02
N PRO A 356 14.49 -5.45 -41.40
CA PRO A 356 13.79 -6.41 -40.54
C PRO A 356 13.40 -7.68 -41.32
N PRO A 357 13.34 -8.85 -40.65
CA PRO A 357 13.09 -10.13 -41.30
C PRO A 357 11.73 -10.15 -42.02
N ASN A 358 11.75 -10.55 -43.29
CA ASN A 358 10.57 -10.68 -44.15
C ASN A 358 10.34 -12.16 -44.47
N SER A 359 9.08 -12.62 -44.56
CA SER A 359 8.75 -14.02 -44.90
C SER A 359 9.27 -14.46 -46.28
N GLN A 360 9.60 -13.50 -47.14
CA GLN A 360 10.17 -13.74 -48.47
C GLN A 360 11.69 -13.99 -48.42
N ASP A 361 12.39 -13.57 -47.35
CA ASP A 361 13.83 -13.76 -47.13
C ASP A 361 14.15 -13.85 -45.61
N PRO A 362 13.96 -15.04 -45.00
CA PRO A 362 14.13 -15.21 -43.56
C PRO A 362 15.62 -15.20 -43.15
N PRO A 363 15.99 -14.51 -42.05
CA PRO A 363 17.37 -14.45 -41.57
C PRO A 363 17.88 -15.84 -41.18
N VAL A 364 19.17 -16.09 -41.44
CA VAL A 364 19.85 -17.33 -41.08
C VAL A 364 20.65 -17.12 -39.80
N LYS A 365 20.41 -17.96 -38.78
CA LYS A 365 21.17 -17.99 -37.53
C LYS A 365 21.90 -19.31 -37.36
N THR A 366 23.23 -19.26 -37.34
CA THR A 366 24.07 -20.42 -37.13
C THR A 366 24.21 -20.73 -35.65
N LEU A 367 23.95 -21.97 -35.26
CA LEU A 367 24.13 -22.50 -33.91
C LEU A 367 25.20 -23.58 -33.94
N ASP A 368 26.18 -23.47 -33.04
CA ASP A 368 27.19 -24.49 -32.80
C ASP A 368 26.70 -25.38 -31.66
N ASP A 369 25.93 -26.42 -32.01
CA ASP A 369 25.45 -27.43 -31.05
C ASP A 369 26.29 -28.70 -31.17
N LYS A 370 26.67 -29.27 -30.02
CA LYS A 370 27.46 -30.50 -29.93
C LYS A 370 26.68 -31.74 -30.38
N ASP A 371 25.35 -31.66 -30.39
CA ASP A 371 24.46 -32.72 -30.87
C ASP A 371 23.33 -32.13 -31.75
N PRO A 372 23.59 -31.93 -33.06
CA PRO A 372 22.63 -31.32 -33.98
C PRO A 372 21.36 -32.17 -34.18
N ASP A 373 21.44 -33.49 -34.03
CA ASP A 373 20.30 -34.40 -34.22
C ASP A 373 19.29 -34.30 -33.06
N SER A 374 19.79 -34.22 -31.82
CA SER A 374 18.93 -33.97 -30.65
C SER A 374 18.26 -32.60 -30.73
N PHE A 375 18.98 -31.58 -31.16
CA PHE A 375 18.43 -30.23 -31.35
C PHE A 375 17.37 -30.21 -32.46
N ARG A 376 17.60 -30.91 -33.58
CA ARG A 376 16.61 -31.10 -34.65
C ARG A 376 15.34 -31.78 -34.13
N LEU A 377 15.49 -32.86 -33.36
CA LEU A 377 14.35 -33.61 -32.80
C LEU A 377 13.56 -32.74 -31.82
N MET A 378 14.25 -31.92 -31.01
CA MET A 378 13.61 -30.94 -30.15
C MET A 378 12.84 -29.91 -30.98
N CYS A 379 13.45 -29.26 -31.98
CA CYS A 379 12.77 -28.29 -32.83
C CYS A 379 11.55 -28.90 -33.55
N ARG A 380 11.65 -30.15 -34.01
CA ARG A 380 10.51 -30.92 -34.53
C ARG A 380 9.43 -31.10 -33.47
N ALA A 381 9.78 -31.58 -32.28
CA ALA A 381 8.83 -31.76 -31.19
C ALA A 381 8.16 -30.44 -30.76
N LEU A 382 8.87 -29.32 -30.85
CA LEU A 382 8.32 -28.00 -30.54
C LEU A 382 7.32 -27.53 -31.61
N HIS A 383 7.68 -27.64 -32.90
CA HIS A 383 6.81 -27.17 -33.98
C HIS A 383 5.63 -28.12 -34.25
N TYR A 384 5.85 -29.44 -34.17
CA TYR A 384 4.79 -30.45 -34.31
C TYR A 384 4.03 -30.70 -33.01
N GLY A 385 4.62 -30.46 -31.83
CA GLY A 385 4.01 -30.76 -30.53
C GLY A 385 3.27 -29.60 -29.86
N PHE A 386 3.60 -28.32 -30.17
CA PHE A 386 2.76 -27.18 -29.75
C PHE A 386 1.51 -27.01 -30.61
N ASN A 387 1.47 -27.68 -31.76
CA ASN A 387 0.27 -27.82 -32.56
C ASN A 387 -0.26 -29.26 -32.44
N MET A 388 -0.81 -29.60 -31.27
CA MET A 388 -1.99 -30.49 -31.27
C MET A 388 -3.14 -29.71 -31.91
N GLY A 389 -2.97 -29.44 -33.21
CA GLY A 389 -3.97 -28.92 -34.10
C GLY A 389 -5.12 -29.90 -34.02
N ARG A 390 -6.19 -29.45 -33.38
CA ARG A 390 -7.47 -30.13 -33.52
C ARG A 390 -7.75 -30.16 -35.02
N TYR A 391 -7.96 -31.36 -35.57
CA TYR A 391 -8.15 -31.57 -37.01
C TYR A 391 -9.10 -30.52 -37.59
N VAL A 392 -8.58 -29.69 -38.50
CA VAL A 392 -9.37 -28.85 -39.39
C VAL A 392 -9.44 -29.60 -40.71
N PRO A 393 -10.64 -29.88 -41.24
CA PRO A 393 -10.79 -30.45 -42.57
C PRO A 393 -10.00 -29.65 -43.63
N PRO A 394 -9.32 -30.31 -44.59
CA PRO A 394 -8.46 -29.64 -45.59
C PRO A 394 -9.16 -28.57 -46.44
N ASP A 395 -10.48 -28.67 -46.59
CA ASP A 395 -11.33 -27.71 -47.30
C ASP A 395 -11.55 -26.39 -46.54
N LEU A 396 -11.36 -26.39 -45.22
CA LEU A 396 -11.58 -25.28 -44.30
C LEU A 396 -10.29 -24.66 -43.74
N GLU A 397 -9.16 -25.34 -43.92
CA GLU A 397 -7.85 -24.89 -43.45
C GLU A 397 -7.46 -23.55 -44.10
N GLY A 398 -7.03 -22.58 -43.28
CA GLY A 398 -6.67 -21.22 -43.73
C GLY A 398 -7.84 -20.32 -44.16
N ARG A 399 -9.09 -20.84 -44.24
CA ARG A 399 -10.28 -20.06 -44.63
C ARG A 399 -11.12 -19.61 -43.45
N VAL A 400 -11.23 -20.45 -42.42
CA VAL A 400 -12.04 -20.17 -41.22
C VAL A 400 -11.25 -20.48 -39.95
N SER A 401 -11.58 -19.80 -38.86
CA SER A 401 -10.98 -20.11 -37.58
C SER A 401 -11.38 -21.53 -37.12
N PHE A 402 -10.51 -22.22 -36.38
CA PHE A 402 -10.79 -23.55 -35.82
C PHE A 402 -12.15 -23.62 -35.08
N ASN A 403 -12.50 -22.56 -34.34
CA ASN A 403 -13.75 -22.50 -33.59
C ASN A 403 -14.99 -22.45 -34.52
N GLN A 404 -14.86 -21.84 -35.70
CA GLN A 404 -15.90 -21.85 -36.73
C GLN A 404 -15.95 -23.20 -37.45
N ALA A 405 -14.79 -23.76 -37.83
CA ALA A 405 -14.71 -25.09 -38.46
C ALA A 405 -15.28 -26.20 -37.56
N SER A 406 -15.13 -26.09 -36.24
CA SER A 406 -15.68 -27.02 -35.25
C SER A 406 -17.15 -26.76 -34.87
N GLY A 407 -17.83 -25.82 -35.54
CA GLY A 407 -19.24 -25.48 -35.29
C GLY A 407 -19.49 -24.73 -33.97
N LYS A 408 -18.44 -24.35 -33.23
CA LYS A 408 -18.55 -23.66 -31.93
C LYS A 408 -18.67 -22.15 -32.05
N GLY A 409 -18.23 -21.56 -33.17
CA GLY A 409 -18.28 -20.13 -33.48
C GLY A 409 -17.34 -19.24 -32.65
N HIS A 410 -17.08 -19.59 -31.39
CA HIS A 410 -16.22 -18.86 -30.45
C HIS A 410 -15.46 -19.84 -29.53
N ALA A 411 -14.28 -19.44 -29.01
CA ALA A 411 -13.47 -20.28 -28.12
C ALA A 411 -14.22 -20.71 -26.84
N LEU A 412 -15.12 -19.86 -26.36
CA LEU A 412 -15.98 -20.11 -25.19
C LEU A 412 -17.31 -20.80 -25.54
N GLY A 413 -17.52 -21.17 -26.81
CA GLY A 413 -18.72 -21.86 -27.29
C GLY A 413 -20.03 -21.19 -26.88
N LYS A 414 -20.99 -21.99 -26.39
CA LYS A 414 -22.33 -21.53 -25.98
C LYS A 414 -22.33 -20.40 -24.94
N ARG A 415 -21.28 -20.27 -24.12
CA ARG A 415 -21.17 -19.19 -23.11
C ARG A 415 -21.03 -17.80 -23.74
N ALA A 416 -20.51 -17.74 -24.96
CA ALA A 416 -20.35 -16.50 -25.73
C ALA A 416 -21.45 -16.32 -26.80
N SER A 417 -22.52 -17.11 -26.75
CA SER A 417 -23.62 -17.03 -27.72
C SER A 417 -24.25 -15.63 -27.80
N LYS A 418 -24.43 -14.98 -26.65
CA LYS A 418 -24.97 -13.61 -26.53
C LYS A 418 -23.91 -12.50 -26.60
N LEU A 419 -22.63 -12.85 -26.78
CA LEU A 419 -21.55 -11.88 -26.70
C LEU A 419 -21.54 -10.93 -27.90
N LYS A 420 -21.82 -11.44 -29.10
CA LYS A 420 -21.81 -10.65 -30.34
C LYS A 420 -23.05 -9.76 -30.49
N THR A 421 -24.21 -10.23 -30.02
CA THR A 421 -25.50 -9.53 -30.17
C THR A 421 -25.79 -8.58 -29.02
N GLU A 422 -25.63 -9.03 -27.77
CA GLU A 422 -26.06 -8.31 -26.57
C GLU A 422 -24.88 -7.84 -25.70
N GLY A 423 -23.65 -8.22 -26.05
CA GLY A 423 -22.46 -7.93 -25.23
C GLY A 423 -22.40 -8.73 -23.94
N ILE A 424 -23.17 -9.81 -23.82
CA ILE A 424 -23.33 -10.60 -22.61
C ILE A 424 -22.49 -11.88 -22.69
N LEU A 425 -21.68 -12.13 -21.66
CA LEU A 425 -20.91 -13.36 -21.50
C LEU A 425 -21.43 -14.18 -20.32
N THR A 426 -21.77 -15.46 -20.54
CA THR A 426 -22.08 -16.36 -19.43
C THR A 426 -20.81 -16.79 -18.72
N VAL A 427 -20.64 -16.39 -17.47
CA VAL A 427 -19.49 -16.71 -16.61
C VAL A 427 -19.92 -17.53 -15.41
N ARG A 428 -18.97 -18.27 -14.81
CA ARG A 428 -19.21 -18.92 -13.52
C ARG A 428 -18.85 -17.93 -12.42
N PHE A 429 -19.85 -17.42 -11.73
CA PHE A 429 -19.73 -16.38 -10.72
C PHE A 429 -19.86 -16.99 -9.33
N GLU A 430 -18.98 -16.61 -8.41
CA GLU A 430 -19.06 -17.00 -7.00
C GLU A 430 -19.57 -15.79 -6.21
N CYS A 431 -20.61 -15.98 -5.39
CA CYS A 431 -21.20 -14.87 -4.64
C CYS A 431 -20.19 -14.35 -3.59
N PRO A 432 -19.74 -13.08 -3.67
CA PRO A 432 -18.65 -12.57 -2.83
C PRO A 432 -19.05 -12.33 -1.38
N PHE A 433 -20.34 -12.13 -1.10
CA PHE A 433 -20.91 -11.93 0.23
C PHE A 433 -22.28 -12.62 0.32
N ALA A 434 -22.72 -12.98 1.53
CA ALA A 434 -24.03 -13.59 1.72
C ALA A 434 -25.14 -12.57 1.42
N ILE A 435 -26.15 -12.95 0.65
CA ILE A 435 -27.28 -12.09 0.26
C ILE A 435 -28.61 -12.76 0.55
N TRP A 436 -29.64 -11.97 0.87
CA TRP A 436 -31.00 -12.46 1.04
C TRP A 436 -31.78 -12.33 -0.27
N CYS A 437 -32.48 -13.38 -0.67
CA CYS A 437 -33.36 -13.37 -1.83
C CYS A 437 -34.76 -12.88 -1.40
N THR A 438 -35.08 -11.63 -1.75
CA THR A 438 -36.39 -10.99 -1.51
C THR A 438 -37.51 -11.57 -2.38
N ASN A 439 -37.17 -12.39 -3.38
CA ASN A 439 -38.13 -13.03 -4.26
C ASN A 439 -38.68 -14.37 -3.74
N CYS A 440 -38.11 -14.89 -2.64
CA CYS A 440 -38.56 -16.08 -1.92
C CYS A 440 -39.43 -15.68 -0.74
N GLU A 441 -40.48 -16.46 -0.46
CA GLU A 441 -41.25 -16.35 0.78
C GLU A 441 -41.25 -17.70 1.50
N PRO A 442 -40.65 -17.81 2.70
CA PRO A 442 -39.86 -16.78 3.38
C PRO A 442 -38.54 -16.47 2.65
N GLU A 443 -37.97 -15.29 2.88
CA GLU A 443 -36.69 -14.88 2.28
C GLU A 443 -35.59 -15.93 2.57
N GLN A 444 -34.83 -16.29 1.54
CA GLN A 444 -33.81 -17.32 1.63
C GLN A 444 -32.42 -16.70 1.47
N ILE A 445 -31.49 -17.11 2.32
CA ILE A 445 -30.10 -16.66 2.24
C ILE A 445 -29.33 -17.45 1.19
N ILE A 446 -28.61 -16.74 0.33
CA ILE A 446 -27.59 -17.27 -0.57
C ILE A 446 -26.25 -17.05 0.13
N GLY A 447 -25.61 -18.16 0.53
CA GLY A 447 -24.32 -18.11 1.21
C GLY A 447 -23.19 -17.53 0.35
N GLN A 448 -22.19 -16.95 1.02
CA GLN A 448 -20.94 -16.57 0.38
C GLN A 448 -20.27 -17.80 -0.27
N GLY A 449 -19.70 -17.62 -1.47
CA GLY A 449 -19.02 -18.66 -2.22
C GLY A 449 -19.95 -19.57 -3.04
N VAL A 450 -21.27 -19.42 -2.95
CA VAL A 450 -22.21 -20.17 -3.80
C VAL A 450 -22.01 -19.79 -5.27
N ARG A 451 -21.94 -20.82 -6.14
CA ARG A 451 -21.57 -20.68 -7.55
C ARG A 451 -22.80 -20.64 -8.46
N PHE A 452 -22.87 -19.64 -9.33
CA PHE A 452 -23.93 -19.49 -10.32
C PHE A 452 -23.37 -19.40 -11.74
N ASN A 453 -24.17 -19.78 -12.73
CA ASN A 453 -23.95 -19.33 -14.10
C ASN A 453 -24.58 -17.93 -14.21
N ALA A 454 -23.74 -16.91 -14.19
CA ALA A 454 -24.16 -15.52 -14.26
C ALA A 454 -23.94 -14.95 -15.66
N GLU A 455 -24.79 -14.02 -16.05
CA GLU A 455 -24.62 -13.21 -17.24
C GLU A 455 -23.83 -11.95 -16.87
N LYS A 456 -22.62 -11.83 -17.43
CA LYS A 456 -21.72 -10.69 -17.26
C LYS A 456 -21.92 -9.73 -18.42
N LYS A 457 -22.23 -8.47 -18.13
CA LYS A 457 -22.40 -7.40 -19.11
C LYS A 457 -21.59 -6.17 -18.72
N LYS A 458 -21.02 -5.46 -19.69
CA LYS A 458 -20.32 -4.20 -19.43
C LYS A 458 -21.35 -3.07 -19.39
N GLU A 459 -21.47 -2.39 -18.25
CA GLU A 459 -22.41 -1.26 -18.10
C GLU A 459 -21.75 0.10 -18.30
N GLY A 460 -20.44 0.20 -18.16
CA GLY A 460 -19.74 1.47 -18.32
C GLY A 460 -18.25 1.38 -17.98
N ASN A 461 -17.63 2.53 -17.76
CA ASN A 461 -16.27 2.65 -17.23
C ASN A 461 -16.26 3.63 -16.05
N TYR A 462 -15.43 3.35 -15.04
CA TYR A 462 -14.97 4.34 -14.08
C TYR A 462 -13.58 4.81 -14.51
N TYR A 463 -13.47 6.05 -15.01
CA TYR A 463 -12.32 6.52 -15.78
C TYR A 463 -11.96 5.54 -16.92
N THR A 464 -10.85 4.80 -16.78
CA THR A 464 -10.36 3.81 -17.76
C THR A 464 -10.75 2.37 -17.41
N THR A 465 -11.27 2.10 -16.21
CA THR A 465 -11.57 0.73 -15.75
C THR A 465 -13.02 0.34 -16.06
N PRO A 466 -13.29 -0.80 -16.73
CA PRO A 466 -14.64 -1.21 -17.07
C PRO A 466 -15.44 -1.66 -15.84
N ILE A 467 -16.68 -1.20 -15.73
CA ILE A 467 -17.66 -1.64 -14.73
C ILE A 467 -18.52 -2.75 -15.34
N TRP A 468 -18.65 -3.85 -14.61
CA TRP A 468 -19.39 -5.04 -15.02
C TRP A 468 -20.64 -5.23 -14.14
N SER A 469 -21.78 -5.56 -14.76
CA SER A 469 -22.96 -6.07 -14.06
C SER A 469 -23.01 -7.59 -14.18
N PHE A 470 -23.52 -8.22 -13.11
CA PHE A 470 -23.76 -9.64 -13.04
C PHE A 470 -25.22 -9.89 -12.69
N ARG A 471 -25.88 -10.74 -13.48
CA ARG A 471 -27.22 -11.24 -13.15
C ARG A 471 -27.24 -12.76 -13.14
N PHE A 472 -27.90 -13.36 -12.16
CA PHE A 472 -27.99 -14.81 -12.03
C PHE A 472 -29.36 -15.23 -11.50
N LYS A 473 -29.74 -16.49 -11.74
CA LYS A 473 -31.00 -17.06 -11.22
C LYS A 473 -30.76 -17.70 -9.86
N HIS A 474 -31.63 -17.42 -8.90
CA HIS A 474 -31.64 -18.15 -7.65
C HIS A 474 -32.06 -19.61 -7.88
N THR A 475 -31.35 -20.56 -7.27
CA THR A 475 -31.59 -22.00 -7.44
C THR A 475 -32.96 -22.45 -6.95
N ILE A 476 -33.49 -21.81 -5.90
CA ILE A 476 -34.77 -22.20 -5.29
C ILE A 476 -35.95 -21.56 -6.02
N CYS A 477 -35.99 -20.23 -6.15
CA CYS A 477 -37.15 -19.54 -6.76
C CYS A 477 -37.05 -19.35 -8.28
N GLY A 478 -35.89 -19.61 -8.90
CA GLY A 478 -35.69 -19.49 -10.35
C GLY A 478 -35.75 -18.07 -10.93
N LYS A 479 -36.04 -17.06 -10.10
CA LYS A 479 -36.10 -15.64 -10.47
C LYS A 479 -34.70 -15.04 -10.57
N TRP A 480 -34.58 -14.00 -11.39
CA TRP A 480 -33.32 -13.28 -11.60
C TRP A 480 -33.03 -12.36 -10.41
N ILE A 481 -31.77 -12.39 -9.98
CA ILE A 481 -31.17 -11.44 -9.05
C ILE A 481 -30.16 -10.63 -9.85
N GLU A 482 -30.28 -9.31 -9.78
CA GLU A 482 -29.39 -8.37 -10.45
C GLU A 482 -28.63 -7.54 -9.41
N GLU A 483 -27.32 -7.42 -9.61
CA GLU A 483 -26.47 -6.58 -8.78
C GLU A 483 -26.51 -5.14 -9.33
N GLU A 484 -27.29 -4.28 -8.69
CA GLU A 484 -27.61 -2.94 -9.20
C GLU A 484 -26.49 -1.92 -8.94
N LYS A 485 -26.10 -1.21 -10.01
CA LYS A 485 -25.06 -0.17 -10.06
C LYS A 485 -25.25 0.94 -9.01
N GLU A 486 -26.49 1.39 -8.79
CA GLU A 486 -26.77 2.50 -7.86
C GLU A 486 -26.41 2.20 -6.40
N ARG A 487 -26.56 0.94 -5.97
CA ARG A 487 -26.23 0.55 -4.59
C ARG A 487 -24.71 0.58 -4.37
N LEU A 488 -23.92 0.15 -5.36
CA LEU A 488 -22.45 0.19 -5.29
C LEU A 488 -21.90 1.62 -5.34
N GLU A 489 -22.57 2.52 -6.07
CA GLU A 489 -22.20 3.94 -6.11
C GLU A 489 -22.53 4.66 -4.79
N LYS A 490 -23.62 4.28 -4.09
CA LYS A 490 -23.99 4.89 -2.80
C LYS A 490 -23.29 4.27 -1.58
N GLU A 491 -23.09 2.96 -1.56
CA GLU A 491 -22.67 2.20 -0.37
C GLU A 491 -21.32 1.47 -0.53
N GLY A 492 -20.75 1.46 -1.74
CA GLY A 492 -19.47 0.80 -2.02
C GLY A 492 -18.24 1.60 -1.57
N GLY A 493 -17.07 0.97 -1.68
CA GLY A 493 -15.78 1.58 -1.30
C GLY A 493 -15.43 2.89 -2.01
N PHE A 494 -16.04 3.17 -3.16
CA PHE A 494 -15.89 4.43 -3.89
C PHE A 494 -16.66 5.60 -3.25
N ALA A 495 -17.82 5.38 -2.63
CA ALA A 495 -18.52 6.40 -1.85
C ALA A 495 -17.68 6.85 -0.64
N THR A 496 -16.97 5.90 -0.01
CA THR A 496 -16.01 6.19 1.06
C THR A 496 -14.81 6.98 0.56
N LEU A 497 -14.36 6.72 -0.68
CA LEU A 497 -13.28 7.49 -1.31
C LEU A 497 -13.71 8.92 -1.65
N GLU A 498 -14.94 9.09 -2.15
CA GLU A 498 -15.49 10.41 -2.48
C GLU A 498 -15.72 11.26 -1.22
N LYS A 499 -16.20 10.66 -0.12
CA LYS A 499 -16.24 11.31 1.20
C LYS A 499 -14.84 11.73 1.67
N LYS A 500 -13.82 10.87 1.52
CA LYS A 500 -12.43 11.23 1.84
C LYS A 500 -11.90 12.41 1.01
N VAL A 501 -12.32 12.53 -0.26
CA VAL A 501 -11.97 13.67 -1.12
C VAL A 501 -12.68 14.95 -0.65
N GLN A 502 -13.95 14.86 -0.26
CA GLN A 502 -14.70 15.98 0.31
C GLN A 502 -14.10 16.43 1.66
N ASP A 503 -13.73 15.49 2.53
CA ASP A 503 -13.06 15.76 3.80
C ASP A 503 -11.70 16.44 3.59
N ARG A 504 -10.92 16.00 2.60
CA ARG A 504 -9.65 16.65 2.23
C ARG A 504 -9.88 18.08 1.72
N ARG A 505 -10.94 18.34 0.96
CA ARG A 505 -11.28 19.70 0.51
C ARG A 505 -11.69 20.58 1.70
N ALA A 506 -12.53 20.07 2.61
CA ALA A 506 -12.92 20.77 3.82
C ALA A 506 -11.69 21.09 4.70
N PHE A 507 -10.79 20.13 4.87
CA PHE A 507 -9.53 20.32 5.59
C PHE A 507 -8.68 21.44 4.98
N LEU A 508 -8.48 21.46 3.67
CA LEU A 508 -7.72 22.51 2.99
C LEU A 508 -8.36 23.90 3.15
N THR A 509 -9.69 23.99 3.08
CA THR A 509 -10.39 25.26 3.31
C THR A 509 -10.28 25.73 4.76
N GLN A 510 -10.34 24.81 5.74
CA GLN A 510 -10.14 25.13 7.15
C GLN A 510 -8.71 25.57 7.43
N GLN A 511 -7.72 24.91 6.81
CA GLN A 511 -6.32 25.29 6.91
C GLN A 511 -6.08 26.71 6.37
N GLN A 512 -6.62 27.03 5.19
CA GLN A 512 -6.57 28.40 4.65
C GLN A 512 -7.19 29.41 5.60
N ARG A 513 -8.32 29.06 6.23
CA ARG A 513 -8.99 29.94 7.19
C ARG A 513 -8.16 30.15 8.46
N ILE A 514 -7.51 29.11 8.95
CA ILE A 514 -6.59 29.21 10.10
C ILE A 514 -5.40 30.08 9.74
N ASP A 515 -4.78 29.89 8.57
CA ASP A 515 -3.67 30.72 8.11
C ASP A 515 -4.07 32.20 7.98
N GLU A 516 -5.28 32.50 7.50
CA GLU A 516 -5.82 33.87 7.50
C GLU A 516 -5.96 34.45 8.91
N LEU A 517 -6.49 33.67 9.85
CA LEU A 517 -6.65 34.10 11.24
C LEU A 517 -5.30 34.31 11.94
N VAL A 518 -4.33 33.44 11.69
CA VAL A 518 -2.96 33.58 12.21
C VAL A 518 -2.31 34.84 11.64
N ARG A 519 -2.39 35.07 10.32
CA ARG A 519 -1.88 36.32 9.71
C ARG A 519 -2.56 37.57 10.25
N ALA A 520 -3.87 37.51 10.50
CA ALA A 520 -4.60 38.61 11.12
C ALA A 520 -4.13 38.85 12.56
N SER A 521 -3.96 37.78 13.34
CA SER A 521 -3.41 37.83 14.70
C SER A 521 -1.99 38.41 14.70
N ASP A 522 -1.09 37.93 13.85
CA ASP A 522 0.30 38.41 13.77
C ASP A 522 0.37 39.90 13.42
N ARG A 523 -0.54 40.38 12.56
CA ARG A 523 -0.68 41.81 12.24
C ARG A 523 -1.24 42.62 13.41
N ASP A 524 -2.28 42.12 14.08
CA ASP A 524 -2.90 42.82 15.21
C ASP A 524 -1.99 42.85 16.44
N TRP A 525 -1.12 41.85 16.58
CA TRP A 525 -0.13 41.68 17.65
C TRP A 525 1.29 42.07 17.24
N SER A 526 1.48 42.71 16.08
CA SER A 526 2.81 43.13 15.60
C SER A 526 3.49 44.13 16.53
N ASP A 527 2.70 44.89 17.30
CA ASP A 527 3.17 45.70 18.44
C ASP A 527 2.55 45.19 19.76
N PRO A 528 3.25 44.28 20.47
CA PRO A 528 2.81 43.75 21.75
C PRO A 528 2.63 44.84 22.82
N PHE A 529 3.34 45.96 22.73
CA PHE A 529 3.28 47.04 23.71
C PHE A 529 2.03 47.90 23.54
N ALA A 530 1.67 48.24 22.30
CA ALA A 530 0.41 48.92 21.99
C ALA A 530 -0.81 48.07 22.37
N MET A 531 -0.80 46.77 22.04
CA MET A 531 -1.90 45.86 22.41
C MET A 531 -2.01 45.67 23.93
N SER A 532 -0.89 45.51 24.63
CA SER A 532 -0.86 45.45 26.09
C SER A 532 -1.33 46.77 26.73
N LYS A 533 -1.01 47.93 26.14
CA LYS A 533 -1.49 49.25 26.60
C LYS A 533 -3.00 49.39 26.41
N LYS A 534 -3.54 48.93 25.27
CA LYS A 534 -4.98 48.90 24.98
C LYS A 534 -5.73 47.99 25.96
N LEU A 535 -5.24 46.76 26.15
CA LEU A 535 -5.78 45.83 27.15
C LEU A 535 -5.76 46.43 28.55
N ARG A 536 -4.61 46.99 28.99
CA ARG A 536 -4.51 47.66 30.29
C ARG A 536 -5.48 48.83 30.43
N ARG A 537 -5.75 49.60 29.37
CA ARG A 537 -6.76 50.66 29.38
C ARG A 537 -8.17 50.09 29.56
N ASP A 538 -8.52 49.06 28.82
CA ASP A 538 -9.86 48.46 28.87
C ASP A 538 -10.10 47.75 30.23
N PHE A 539 -9.06 47.08 30.76
CA PHE A 539 -9.07 46.53 32.13
C PHE A 539 -9.19 47.63 33.21
N ARG A 540 -8.62 48.83 32.99
CA ARG A 540 -8.74 49.98 33.90
C ARG A 540 -10.16 50.57 33.88
N VAL A 541 -10.76 50.73 32.70
CA VAL A 541 -12.13 51.24 32.53
C VAL A 541 -13.14 50.26 33.14
N GLY A 542 -12.94 48.95 32.93
CA GLY A 542 -13.81 47.90 33.47
C GLY A 542 -13.55 47.49 34.92
N ARG A 543 -12.50 48.00 35.59
CA ARG A 543 -12.16 47.61 36.98
C ARG A 543 -13.24 48.03 37.97
N ARG A 544 -13.75 49.26 37.84
CA ARG A 544 -14.79 49.79 38.74
C ARG A 544 -16.09 49.01 38.61
N LYS A 545 -16.45 48.61 37.39
CA LYS A 545 -17.63 47.79 37.11
C LYS A 545 -17.48 46.39 37.72
N ARG A 546 -16.38 45.69 37.44
CA ARG A 546 -16.11 44.35 38.02
C ARG A 546 -16.03 44.37 39.55
N GLN A 547 -15.41 45.39 40.14
CA GLN A 547 -15.41 45.55 41.61
C GLN A 547 -16.81 45.84 42.17
N ALA A 548 -17.66 46.54 41.42
CA ALA A 548 -19.05 46.76 41.82
C ALA A 548 -19.86 45.46 41.72
N ASP A 549 -19.71 44.71 40.62
CA ASP A 549 -20.39 43.44 40.36
C ASP A 549 -19.92 42.33 41.34
N GLU A 550 -18.63 42.32 41.70
CA GLU A 550 -18.06 41.43 42.72
C GLU A 550 -18.58 41.79 44.12
N ARG A 551 -18.69 43.09 44.45
CA ARG A 551 -19.29 43.55 45.72
C ARG A 551 -20.78 43.21 45.81
N THR A 552 -21.54 43.37 44.73
CA THR A 552 -22.96 42.99 44.72
C THR A 552 -23.11 41.48 44.80
N GLY A 553 -22.27 40.72 44.09
CA GLY A 553 -22.18 39.26 44.20
C GLY A 553 -21.86 38.80 45.63
N GLU A 554 -20.82 39.33 46.27
CA GLU A 554 -20.48 39.00 47.66
C GLU A 554 -21.59 39.37 48.66
N ALA A 555 -22.27 40.49 48.44
CA ALA A 555 -23.39 40.90 49.28
C ALA A 555 -24.57 39.92 49.15
N LEU A 556 -24.85 39.43 47.94
CA LEU A 556 -25.84 38.37 47.71
C LEU A 556 -25.38 37.04 48.35
N LYS A 557 -24.11 36.67 48.16
CA LYS A 557 -23.49 35.47 48.77
C LYS A 557 -23.66 35.46 50.29
N ARG A 558 -23.41 36.60 50.95
CA ARG A 558 -23.60 36.77 52.40
C ARG A 558 -25.07 36.75 52.82
N LYS A 559 -25.96 37.43 52.08
CA LYS A 559 -27.40 37.46 52.40
C LYS A 559 -28.05 36.08 52.33
N PHE A 560 -27.66 35.27 51.36
CA PHE A 560 -28.25 33.96 51.10
C PHE A 560 -27.43 32.78 51.64
N GLY A 561 -26.27 33.03 52.27
CA GLY A 561 -25.43 31.99 52.88
C GLY A 561 -24.85 30.99 51.87
N ILE A 562 -24.67 31.39 50.61
CA ILE A 562 -24.30 30.48 49.53
C ILE A 562 -22.76 30.35 49.49
N GLY A 563 -22.22 29.13 49.61
CA GLY A 563 -20.76 28.89 49.58
C GLY A 563 -20.11 28.94 48.20
N LEU A 564 -20.81 29.40 47.16
CA LEU A 564 -20.41 29.32 45.75
C LEU A 564 -19.91 30.67 45.22
N ASP A 565 -18.96 30.64 44.29
CA ASP A 565 -18.47 31.84 43.62
C ASP A 565 -19.41 32.23 42.49
N LEU A 566 -19.95 33.46 42.58
CA LEU A 566 -20.92 33.98 41.62
C LEU A 566 -20.20 34.42 40.34
N LEU A 567 -20.59 33.81 39.21
CA LEU A 567 -20.13 34.15 37.88
C LEU A 567 -20.77 35.47 37.40
N GLU A 568 -20.14 36.12 36.42
CA GLU A 568 -20.65 37.33 35.79
C GLU A 568 -22.01 37.08 35.12
N GLU A 569 -22.96 38.00 35.31
CA GLU A 569 -24.30 37.92 34.71
C GLU A 569 -24.19 38.01 33.18
N LYS A 570 -24.56 36.93 32.48
CA LYS A 570 -24.70 36.94 31.02
C LYS A 570 -26.10 37.36 30.61
N GLU A 571 -26.20 38.04 29.48
CA GLU A 571 -27.50 38.48 28.92
C GLU A 571 -28.46 37.31 28.67
N GLU A 572 -27.93 36.15 28.28
CA GLU A 572 -28.69 34.91 28.11
C GLU A 572 -29.32 34.42 29.43
N ASP A 573 -28.58 34.53 30.53
CA ASP A 573 -29.03 34.12 31.86
C ASP A 573 -30.09 35.08 32.39
N ARG A 574 -29.93 36.38 32.12
CA ARG A 574 -30.93 37.41 32.42
C ARG A 574 -32.24 37.17 31.67
N LEU A 575 -32.16 36.80 30.40
CA LEU A 575 -33.33 36.47 29.58
C LEU A 575 -34.01 35.19 30.06
N ARG A 576 -33.25 34.14 30.39
CA ARG A 576 -33.80 32.91 30.97
C ARG A 576 -34.46 33.16 32.33
N ALA A 577 -33.82 33.92 33.21
CA ALA A 577 -34.36 34.23 34.54
C ALA A 577 -35.69 35.01 34.45
N ARG A 578 -35.82 35.92 33.47
CA ARG A 578 -37.07 36.64 33.19
C ARG A 578 -38.21 35.76 32.66
N LEU A 579 -37.90 34.58 32.11
CA LEU A 579 -38.88 33.65 31.54
C LEU A 579 -39.36 32.60 32.57
N VAL A 580 -38.87 32.65 33.80
CA VAL A 580 -39.31 31.77 34.90
C VAL A 580 -40.45 32.45 35.66
N ASP A 581 -41.68 31.95 35.48
CA ASP A 581 -42.85 32.33 36.28
C ASP A 581 -43.12 31.27 37.37
N PHE A 582 -43.24 31.69 38.63
CA PHE A 582 -43.62 30.81 39.75
C PHE A 582 -45.14 30.74 39.88
N GLY A 583 -45.70 29.54 39.98
CA GLY A 583 -47.14 29.32 40.20
C GLY A 583 -47.57 29.64 41.65
N ILE A 584 -48.80 30.15 41.83
CA ILE A 584 -49.44 30.27 43.15
C ILE A 584 -49.82 28.86 43.63
N ALA A 585 -49.52 28.53 44.89
CA ALA A 585 -49.55 27.18 45.48
C ALA A 585 -50.89 26.40 45.47
N ASN A 586 -51.95 26.91 44.84
CA ASN A 586 -53.28 26.28 44.82
C ASN A 586 -53.62 25.56 43.51
N ASP A 587 -52.70 25.46 42.55
CA ASP A 587 -53.02 24.87 41.24
C ASP A 587 -52.08 23.70 40.88
N VAL A 588 -52.07 22.69 41.75
CA VAL A 588 -51.16 21.51 41.63
C VAL A 588 -51.71 20.41 40.72
N SER A 589 -52.81 20.62 39.98
CA SER A 589 -53.50 19.51 39.28
C SER A 589 -53.34 19.44 37.76
N ALA A 590 -52.63 20.36 37.10
CA ALA A 590 -52.59 20.38 35.63
C ALA A 590 -51.26 19.98 34.95
N SER A 591 -50.10 20.04 35.62
CA SER A 591 -48.80 19.90 34.93
C SER A 591 -48.12 18.52 35.00
N SER A 592 -48.71 17.51 35.66
CA SER A 592 -48.05 16.21 35.88
C SER A 592 -48.35 15.13 34.82
N ARG A 593 -48.97 15.43 33.67
CA ARG A 593 -49.40 14.38 32.73
C ARG A 593 -49.01 14.58 31.26
N ARG A 594 -47.78 15.01 30.98
CA ARG A 594 -47.21 14.80 29.64
C ARG A 594 -45.78 14.27 29.74
N PRO A 595 -45.46 13.12 29.11
CA PRO A 595 -44.10 12.60 29.09
C PRO A 595 -43.20 13.55 28.30
N LEU A 596 -41.93 13.64 28.71
CA LEU A 596 -40.92 14.55 28.15
C LEU A 596 -40.48 14.20 26.71
N PHE A 597 -41.01 13.12 26.11
CA PHE A 597 -40.80 12.72 24.73
C PHE A 597 -42.09 12.12 24.16
N SER A 598 -42.57 12.64 23.03
CA SER A 598 -43.67 12.01 22.28
C SER A 598 -43.09 10.97 21.32
N ALA A 599 -43.57 9.73 21.40
CA ALA A 599 -43.38 8.75 20.34
C ALA A 599 -44.01 9.30 19.05
N ILE A 600 -43.23 9.29 17.97
CA ILE A 600 -43.68 9.61 16.62
C ILE A 600 -44.47 8.38 16.16
N ASP A 601 -45.79 8.53 15.97
CA ASP A 601 -46.57 7.61 15.15
C ASP A 601 -47.33 8.40 14.10
N ASP A 602 -47.01 8.09 12.85
CA ASP A 602 -47.71 8.49 11.64
C ASP A 602 -49.08 7.79 11.59
N SER A 603 -50.17 8.55 11.54
CA SER A 603 -51.32 8.16 10.72
C SER A 603 -52.32 9.29 10.52
N ASN A 604 -52.47 9.57 9.24
CA ASN A 604 -53.45 10.42 8.60
C ASN A 604 -54.86 9.81 8.71
N SER A 605 -55.85 10.55 9.23
CA SER A 605 -57.23 10.47 8.72
C SER A 605 -58.10 11.65 9.18
N ASN A 606 -58.74 12.26 8.18
CA ASN A 606 -59.87 13.16 8.28
C ASN A 606 -61.07 12.51 8.97
N SER A 607 -61.77 13.26 9.81
CA SER A 607 -63.25 13.25 9.82
C SER A 607 -63.81 14.51 10.48
N ASN A 608 -64.72 15.14 9.73
CA ASN A 608 -65.60 16.25 10.08
C ASN A 608 -66.62 15.92 11.18
N SER A 609 -67.38 16.97 11.56
CA SER A 609 -68.67 17.00 12.28
C SER A 609 -68.58 16.86 13.81
N GLU A 610 -69.31 17.60 14.66
CA GLU A 610 -70.48 18.45 14.45
C GLU A 610 -70.69 19.37 15.68
N ASP A 611 -71.34 20.50 15.40
CA ASP A 611 -72.15 21.44 16.20
C ASP A 611 -72.27 21.35 17.74
N ALA A 612 -72.14 22.51 18.42
CA ALA A 612 -73.23 23.13 19.19
C ALA A 612 -72.90 24.55 19.73
N LYS A 613 -73.55 25.55 19.10
CA LYS A 613 -74.19 26.79 19.61
C LYS A 613 -73.67 27.45 20.90
N VAL A 614 -73.12 28.66 20.81
CA VAL A 614 -73.76 30.01 20.93
C VAL A 614 -73.95 30.51 22.36
N GLY A 615 -73.26 31.62 22.66
CA GLY A 615 -73.53 32.53 23.77
C GLY A 615 -72.91 33.90 23.48
N ILE A 616 -73.61 34.73 22.72
CA ILE A 616 -73.23 36.13 22.43
C ILE A 616 -73.55 36.98 23.66
N ASN A 617 -72.59 37.77 24.13
CA ASN A 617 -72.89 39.03 24.80
C ASN A 617 -72.03 40.16 24.22
N ARG A 618 -72.72 41.15 23.65
CA ARG A 618 -72.17 42.35 23.03
C ARG A 618 -71.79 43.37 24.09
N GLY A 619 -70.62 43.98 23.97
CA GLY A 619 -70.22 45.10 24.83
C GLY A 619 -69.02 45.90 24.32
N LYS A 620 -69.32 46.91 23.48
CA LYS A 620 -68.60 48.17 23.21
C LYS A 620 -67.26 48.15 22.44
N ARG A 621 -67.29 48.98 21.40
CA ARG A 621 -66.29 49.29 20.36
C ARG A 621 -65.11 50.09 20.93
N GLY A 622 -63.92 49.80 20.41
CA GLY A 622 -62.71 50.60 20.55
C GLY A 622 -61.65 50.24 19.51
N ARG A 623 -61.85 50.71 18.27
CA ARG A 623 -60.88 51.06 17.22
C ARG A 623 -59.58 50.24 17.11
N ASP A 624 -59.54 49.37 16.10
CA ASP A 624 -58.32 48.72 15.60
C ASP A 624 -57.29 49.72 15.04
N PRO A 625 -55.98 49.42 15.15
CA PRO A 625 -55.02 49.67 14.10
C PRO A 625 -54.69 48.36 13.36
N ILE A 626 -55.10 48.33 12.09
CA ILE A 626 -54.45 47.74 10.90
C ILE A 626 -53.46 46.58 11.17
N ALA A 627 -53.88 45.40 10.75
CA ALA A 627 -53.08 44.19 10.64
C ALA A 627 -51.88 44.37 9.69
N GLY A 628 -50.66 44.23 10.23
CA GLY A 628 -49.50 43.82 9.46
C GLY A 628 -49.50 42.29 9.33
N HIS A 629 -49.43 41.78 8.11
CA HIS A 629 -49.29 40.36 7.81
C HIS A 629 -48.10 39.74 8.56
N SER A 630 -48.36 38.90 9.56
CA SER A 630 -47.36 38.03 10.13
C SER A 630 -47.54 36.62 9.56
N GLY A 631 -46.58 36.21 8.72
CA GLY A 631 -46.59 34.90 8.06
C GLY A 631 -46.52 33.71 9.03
N PRO A 632 -46.56 32.47 8.52
CA PRO A 632 -46.61 31.22 9.31
C PRO A 632 -45.46 31.06 10.32
N ALA A 633 -44.39 31.85 10.22
CA ALA A 633 -43.32 31.94 11.21
C ALA A 633 -43.79 32.53 12.55
N SER A 634 -44.75 33.46 12.58
CA SER A 634 -45.25 34.06 13.84
C SER A 634 -46.13 33.10 14.64
N ALA A 635 -46.90 32.26 13.96
CA ALA A 635 -47.67 31.20 14.61
C ALA A 635 -46.74 30.13 15.22
N LYS A 636 -45.71 29.69 14.49
CA LYS A 636 -44.70 28.76 15.01
C LYS A 636 -43.90 29.35 16.17
N ALA A 637 -43.54 30.63 16.10
CA ALA A 637 -42.86 31.33 17.20
C ALA A 637 -43.75 31.44 18.45
N LYS A 638 -45.06 31.69 18.30
CA LYS A 638 -46.02 31.69 19.42
C LYS A 638 -46.24 30.29 20.02
N ILE A 639 -46.25 29.25 19.18
CA ILE A 639 -46.35 27.86 19.65
C ILE A 639 -45.09 27.47 20.42
N LEU A 640 -43.90 27.79 19.91
CA LEU A 640 -42.64 27.55 20.60
C LEU A 640 -42.54 28.36 21.90
N HIS A 641 -42.98 29.63 21.88
CA HIS A 641 -43.05 30.47 23.07
C HIS A 641 -43.97 29.87 24.13
N ASN A 642 -45.17 29.41 23.76
CA ASN A 642 -46.07 28.74 24.69
C ASN A 642 -45.52 27.40 25.19
N GLN A 643 -44.85 26.61 24.34
CA GLN A 643 -44.18 25.36 24.73
C GLN A 643 -43.03 25.60 25.72
N LEU A 644 -42.23 26.63 25.51
CA LEU A 644 -41.17 27.06 26.44
C LEU A 644 -41.76 27.57 27.75
N MET A 645 -42.82 28.39 27.72
CA MET A 645 -43.50 28.86 28.93
C MET A 645 -44.07 27.70 29.76
N THR A 646 -44.63 26.67 29.12
CA THR A 646 -45.10 25.47 29.83
C THR A 646 -43.97 24.59 30.37
N ASN A 647 -42.81 24.55 29.70
CA ASN A 647 -41.64 23.77 30.14
C ASN A 647 -40.78 24.49 31.19
N THR A 648 -40.90 25.82 31.31
CA THR A 648 -40.06 26.65 32.20
C THR A 648 -40.80 27.08 33.48
N ARG A 649 -42.07 26.68 33.63
CA ARG A 649 -42.88 26.97 34.83
C ARG A 649 -42.44 26.04 35.97
N ALA A 650 -41.73 26.60 36.96
CA ALA A 650 -41.36 25.86 38.16
C ALA A 650 -42.61 25.60 39.02
N VAL A 651 -42.78 24.36 39.48
CA VAL A 651 -44.01 23.86 40.14
C VAL A 651 -44.30 24.55 41.49
N ALA A 652 -43.29 25.10 42.16
CA ALA A 652 -43.45 25.90 43.37
C ALA A 652 -42.22 26.81 43.59
N ASP A 653 -42.43 27.97 44.21
CA ASP A 653 -41.34 28.82 44.69
C ASP A 653 -40.64 28.13 45.88
N PRO A 654 -39.36 27.75 45.76
CA PRO A 654 -38.63 27.03 46.81
C PRO A 654 -38.30 27.91 48.05
N PHE A 655 -38.60 29.21 48.02
CA PHE A 655 -38.34 30.15 49.11
C PHE A 655 -39.59 30.62 49.85
N LEU A 656 -40.79 30.30 49.36
CA LEU A 656 -42.03 30.48 50.12
C LEU A 656 -42.13 29.36 51.17
N LYS A 657 -41.75 29.68 52.42
CA LYS A 657 -42.01 28.80 53.57
C LYS A 657 -43.51 28.51 53.65
N GLN A 658 -43.89 27.25 53.45
CA GLN A 658 -45.20 26.76 53.87
C GLN A 658 -45.30 26.88 55.39
N THR A 659 -45.91 27.96 55.87
CA THR A 659 -46.40 28.04 57.24
C THR A 659 -47.70 27.25 57.31
N SER A 660 -47.62 25.95 57.56
CA SER A 660 -48.71 25.20 58.19
C SER A 660 -48.20 23.83 58.67
N GLU A 661 -48.44 23.60 59.95
CA GLU A 661 -48.18 22.37 60.70
C GLU A 661 -48.83 21.14 60.03
N GLN A 662 -48.28 19.95 60.33
CA GLN A 662 -48.76 18.60 60.01
C GLN A 662 -48.44 18.04 58.60
N ALA A 663 -47.39 17.23 58.50
CA ALA A 663 -47.47 15.83 58.01
C ALA A 663 -46.10 15.16 58.06
N GLY A 664 -46.12 13.86 58.37
CA GLY A 664 -44.97 13.05 58.78
C GLY A 664 -43.86 12.86 57.76
N ALA A 665 -42.70 12.55 58.32
CA ALA A 665 -41.46 12.12 57.70
C ALA A 665 -41.61 11.22 56.46
N ARG A 666 -40.97 11.65 55.36
CA ARG A 666 -40.35 10.73 54.39
C ARG A 666 -38.99 11.30 53.99
N ALA A 667 -37.94 10.72 54.57
CA ALA A 667 -36.57 10.91 54.14
C ALA A 667 -36.38 10.25 52.76
N TRP A 668 -35.69 10.97 51.88
CA TRP A 668 -35.29 10.54 50.54
C TRP A 668 -34.24 9.43 50.63
N THR A 669 -34.44 8.31 49.94
CA THR A 669 -33.41 7.28 49.70
C THR A 669 -33.07 7.26 48.20
N PRO A 670 -31.79 7.40 47.81
CA PRO A 670 -31.40 7.41 46.40
C PRO A 670 -31.32 5.98 45.83
N SER A 671 -31.72 5.83 44.57
CA SER A 671 -31.45 4.66 43.71
C SER A 671 -30.24 4.92 42.84
#